data_AF-C6W0G1-F1
#
_entry.id   AF-C6W0G1-F1
#
_cell.length_a   1.000
_cell.length_b   1.000
_cell.length_c   1.000
_cell.angle_alpha   90.00
_cell.angle_beta   90.00
_cell.angle_gamma   90.00
#
_symmetry.space_group_name_H-M   'P 1'
#
loop_
_entity.id
_entity.type
_entity.pdbx_description
1 polymer ?
#
loop_
_entity_poly.entity_id
_entity_poly.type
_entity_poly.pdbx_seq_one_letter_code
_entity_poly.pdbx_strand_id
1 'polypeptide(L)'
;MSYLHAPRLVFTGDFLSDVSTVNNDTAHYNNATFKPNFQEPGQGSTNGWWNPEGGAVFDFRNCSVQQIFLPDGTMQHNPSDDMIIGQAVVGAEGRPTGKMVDLDPDAQMFSALWCVQLRICNAEGKLLFKGDINTTSFRDIQRRQLDGGKSNGQPLGATWTSTITNIEWGPHADDSAFLRTLRATTQRNTLAINMNPFGYYYSHNDGRFSLGRIIGSIGPYFENEPVTFAAARRMYGISVTPNVRGMYFSTTNFIFEEAQKRVTADFGASFPVANSMGTINFQQDLRLAVSKIPQTGAASAQTPTSYIAPGDFIEIGAIPYQSDPEWLLRTGGIVSFGNLSDETVDALRNHQLILITPSAANPGQYAILAREAVDGLVARADNFVLRLDDGQSVDVDFYAYQWGKPLPNANVTISIDPPTPDTPVGPQNPISELYGNNYPAEGLTFNGSFQTNAEGKAQMRLTGNAIHSPRVYIDGQIYTLTYQSDTIDPAFGPEQLVVHLRDYFEEIAEPVWDDISEMMIQYSNLYPIMSKYVVDLADPAALAEKRNILIFAFSLDINDTMHMPVTRDLSDTKRKTILNWLKNPRTGPKAVLKSQARLARAENPVSPGTELTERQIRYREAVKAKNGSFTGFTATENLFENL
;
A
#
# COMPACT_ATOMS: atom_id res chain seq x y z
N MET A 1 14.20 0.34 -9.09
CA MET A 1 13.30 -0.62 -9.72
C MET A 1 13.18 -0.35 -11.21
N SER A 2 13.50 -1.33 -12.06
CA SER A 2 13.67 -1.16 -13.50
C SER A 2 12.49 -1.64 -14.34
N TYR A 3 11.27 -1.70 -13.77
CA TYR A 3 10.07 -2.22 -14.47
C TYR A 3 9.74 -1.47 -15.78
N LEU A 4 10.22 -0.23 -15.95
CA LEU A 4 10.07 0.57 -17.17
C LEU A 4 11.10 0.26 -18.26
N HIS A 5 12.18 -0.46 -17.95
CA HIS A 5 13.21 -0.81 -18.94
C HIS A 5 12.77 -1.97 -19.82
N ALA A 6 13.37 -2.07 -21.01
CA ALA A 6 13.22 -3.25 -21.85
C ALA A 6 14.16 -4.39 -21.40
N PRO A 7 13.78 -5.65 -21.60
CA PRO A 7 12.48 -6.12 -22.08
C PRO A 7 11.39 -6.03 -20.99
N ARG A 8 10.15 -5.69 -21.37
CA ARG A 8 9.02 -5.53 -20.45
C ARG A 8 7.78 -6.21 -20.97
N LEU A 9 7.00 -6.85 -20.10
CA LEU A 9 5.63 -7.27 -20.39
C LEU A 9 4.63 -6.40 -19.63
N VAL A 10 3.41 -6.36 -20.15
CA VAL A 10 2.22 -5.78 -19.51
C VAL A 10 1.19 -6.89 -19.36
N PHE A 11 0.53 -6.94 -18.21
CA PHE A 11 -0.63 -7.79 -17.98
C PHE A 11 -1.78 -6.99 -17.39
N THR A 12 -3.00 -7.38 -17.70
CA THR A 12 -4.20 -6.75 -17.13
C THR A 12 -5.27 -7.77 -16.85
N GLY A 13 -6.11 -7.47 -15.85
CA GLY A 13 -7.21 -8.31 -15.41
C GLY A 13 -7.78 -7.75 -14.11
N ASP A 14 -8.51 -8.58 -13.38
CA ASP A 14 -9.04 -8.22 -12.08
C ASP A 14 -8.13 -8.72 -10.95
N PHE A 15 -8.25 -8.12 -9.77
CA PHE A 15 -7.76 -8.71 -8.53
C PHE A 15 -8.95 -8.93 -7.58
N LEU A 16 -8.90 -10.01 -6.83
CA LEU A 16 -9.76 -10.25 -5.68
C LEU A 16 -9.04 -9.74 -4.44
N SER A 17 -9.76 -9.04 -3.56
CA SER A 17 -9.31 -8.81 -2.20
C SER A 17 -10.48 -8.84 -1.23
N ASP A 18 -10.59 -9.86 -0.37
CA ASP A 18 -11.70 -9.98 0.60
C ASP A 18 -11.25 -9.59 2.00
N VAL A 19 -10.76 -8.36 2.19
CA VAL A 19 -10.30 -7.88 3.51
C VAL A 19 -11.43 -7.91 4.54
N SER A 20 -11.14 -8.35 5.77
CA SER A 20 -12.08 -8.15 6.88
C SER A 20 -12.24 -6.66 7.12
N THR A 21 -13.44 -6.23 7.50
CA THR A 21 -13.73 -4.81 7.77
C THR A 21 -14.12 -4.55 9.21
N VAL A 22 -14.18 -5.59 10.06
CA VAL A 22 -14.38 -5.39 11.51
C VAL A 22 -13.16 -4.66 12.10
N ASN A 23 -11.96 -4.99 11.63
CA ASN A 23 -10.69 -4.42 12.10
C ASN A 23 -10.37 -3.03 11.53
N ASN A 24 -11.25 -2.43 10.72
CA ASN A 24 -11.11 -1.05 10.22
C ASN A 24 -11.59 0.00 11.23
N ASP A 25 -12.32 -0.42 12.27
CA ASP A 25 -12.85 0.50 13.27
C ASP A 25 -12.14 0.30 14.60
N THR A 26 -11.47 1.34 15.07
CA THR A 26 -10.77 1.37 16.37
C THR A 26 -11.70 0.96 17.52
N ALA A 27 -12.99 1.30 17.43
CA ALA A 27 -13.97 0.99 18.45
C ALA A 27 -14.22 -0.52 18.64
N HIS A 28 -13.97 -1.32 17.60
CA HIS A 28 -14.13 -2.78 17.63
C HIS A 28 -12.97 -3.51 18.32
N TYR A 29 -11.85 -2.84 18.58
CA TYR A 29 -10.73 -3.44 19.33
C TYR A 29 -11.00 -3.49 20.84
N ASN A 30 -11.91 -2.67 21.36
CA ASN A 30 -12.19 -2.65 22.79
C ASN A 30 -13.10 -3.81 23.22
N ASN A 31 -12.50 -4.89 23.73
CA ASN A 31 -13.20 -6.07 24.25
C ASN A 31 -14.29 -5.73 25.29
N ALA A 32 -14.09 -4.71 26.13
CA ALA A 32 -15.03 -4.36 27.20
C ALA A 32 -16.34 -3.77 26.66
N THR A 33 -16.31 -3.18 25.47
CA THR A 33 -17.47 -2.55 24.82
C THR A 33 -17.88 -3.24 23.52
N PHE A 34 -17.21 -4.34 23.16
CA PHE A 34 -17.49 -5.09 21.95
C PHE A 34 -18.91 -5.66 21.96
N LYS A 35 -19.56 -5.67 20.80
CA LYS A 35 -20.91 -6.20 20.64
C LYS A 35 -20.96 -7.18 19.48
N PRO A 36 -21.73 -8.28 19.59
CA PRO A 36 -21.82 -9.27 18.52
C PRO A 36 -22.22 -8.68 17.15
N ASN A 37 -23.05 -7.64 17.12
CA ASN A 37 -23.46 -7.01 15.87
C ASN A 37 -22.32 -6.29 15.12
N PHE A 38 -21.17 -6.04 15.76
CA PHE A 38 -19.95 -5.57 15.09
C PHE A 38 -19.34 -6.62 14.16
N GLN A 39 -19.81 -7.87 14.19
CA GLN A 39 -19.43 -8.91 13.24
C GLN A 39 -20.47 -9.12 12.12
N GLU A 40 -21.55 -8.33 12.13
CA GLU A 40 -22.60 -8.42 11.12
C GLU A 40 -22.42 -7.33 10.06
N PRO A 41 -22.76 -7.58 8.78
CA PRO A 41 -22.67 -6.57 7.75
C PRO A 41 -23.52 -5.33 8.08
N GLY A 42 -23.01 -4.14 7.77
CA GLY A 42 -23.74 -2.89 8.03
C GLY A 42 -22.95 -1.64 7.73
N GLN A 43 -23.42 -0.50 8.23
CA GLN A 43 -22.80 0.80 7.98
C GLN A 43 -22.08 1.33 9.23
N GLY A 44 -20.81 1.72 9.06
CA GLY A 44 -20.08 2.47 10.08
C GLY A 44 -19.73 1.67 11.34
N SER A 45 -19.35 2.39 12.39
CA SER A 45 -18.90 1.86 13.69
C SER A 45 -19.96 1.16 14.53
N THR A 46 -21.18 1.01 14.00
CA THR A 46 -22.26 0.31 14.70
C THR A 46 -22.32 -1.16 14.31
N ASN A 47 -21.69 -1.58 13.21
CA ASN A 47 -21.67 -2.95 12.66
C ASN A 47 -20.29 -3.23 12.01
N GLY A 48 -20.07 -4.43 11.47
CA GLY A 48 -18.80 -4.86 10.89
C GLY A 48 -18.51 -4.40 9.47
N TRP A 49 -19.12 -3.29 9.02
CA TRP A 49 -18.97 -2.73 7.67
C TRP A 49 -19.38 -3.70 6.54
N TRP A 50 -18.73 -3.60 5.36
CA TRP A 50 -19.15 -4.25 4.12
C TRP A 50 -18.62 -5.69 3.97
N ASN A 51 -17.60 -6.12 4.72
CA ASN A 51 -17.08 -7.49 4.64
C ASN A 51 -16.53 -7.97 5.99
N PRO A 52 -17.39 -8.11 7.02
CA PRO A 52 -16.92 -8.52 8.34
C PRO A 52 -16.20 -9.86 8.33
N GLU A 53 -16.67 -10.81 7.51
CA GLU A 53 -16.15 -12.17 7.40
C GLU A 53 -15.09 -12.31 6.30
N GLY A 54 -14.44 -11.21 5.90
CA GLY A 54 -13.36 -11.25 4.92
C GLY A 54 -12.14 -12.07 5.37
N GLY A 55 -11.61 -12.92 4.48
CA GLY A 55 -10.44 -13.77 4.73
C GLY A 55 -9.08 -13.11 4.45
N ALA A 56 -9.07 -11.83 4.03
CA ALA A 56 -7.89 -11.07 3.63
C ALA A 56 -7.09 -11.70 2.47
N VAL A 57 -7.68 -12.61 1.70
CA VAL A 57 -7.15 -13.21 0.48
C VAL A 57 -6.94 -12.15 -0.59
N PHE A 58 -5.77 -12.17 -1.21
CA PHE A 58 -5.50 -11.50 -2.48
C PHE A 58 -5.35 -12.56 -3.57
N ASP A 59 -5.93 -12.33 -4.75
CA ASP A 59 -5.79 -13.23 -5.91
C ASP A 59 -5.85 -12.50 -7.26
N PHE A 60 -5.12 -13.02 -8.26
CA PHE A 60 -5.21 -12.57 -9.65
C PHE A 60 -6.40 -13.26 -10.33
N ARG A 61 -7.29 -12.47 -10.94
CA ARG A 61 -8.53 -12.96 -11.56
C ARG A 61 -8.61 -12.50 -13.00
N ASN A 62 -8.73 -13.44 -13.93
CA ASN A 62 -8.85 -13.12 -15.36
C ASN A 62 -7.70 -12.21 -15.86
N CYS A 63 -6.50 -12.35 -15.29
CA CYS A 63 -5.34 -11.63 -15.74
C CYS A 63 -4.67 -12.36 -16.90
N SER A 64 -4.28 -11.62 -17.93
CA SER A 64 -3.45 -12.16 -19.02
C SER A 64 -2.44 -11.14 -19.53
N VAL A 65 -1.36 -11.65 -20.10
CA VAL A 65 -0.32 -10.84 -20.75
C VAL A 65 -0.91 -10.21 -22.00
N GLN A 66 -0.80 -8.88 -22.10
CA GLN A 66 -1.42 -8.08 -23.16
C GLN A 66 -0.42 -7.67 -24.23
N GLN A 67 0.79 -7.34 -23.82
CA GLN A 67 1.80 -6.77 -24.68
C GLN A 67 3.19 -7.05 -24.11
N ILE A 68 4.17 -7.15 -25.01
CA ILE A 68 5.59 -7.11 -24.67
C ILE A 68 6.30 -5.96 -25.41
N PHE A 69 7.39 -5.48 -24.82
CA PHE A 69 8.27 -4.45 -25.32
C PHE A 69 9.70 -4.98 -25.33
N LEU A 70 10.33 -4.94 -26.50
CA LEU A 70 11.66 -5.51 -26.74
C LEU A 70 12.76 -4.44 -26.64
N PRO A 71 14.03 -4.83 -26.44
CA PRO A 71 15.14 -3.89 -26.29
C PRO A 71 15.32 -2.91 -27.45
N ASP A 72 15.02 -3.35 -28.67
CA ASP A 72 15.08 -2.56 -29.90
C ASP A 72 13.96 -1.50 -30.01
N GLY A 73 13.02 -1.47 -29.06
CA GLY A 73 11.87 -0.57 -29.07
C GLY A 73 10.62 -1.14 -29.74
N THR A 74 10.66 -2.39 -30.22
CA THR A 74 9.52 -3.06 -30.84
C THR A 74 8.47 -3.40 -29.79
N MET A 75 7.20 -3.09 -30.10
CA MET A 75 6.02 -3.51 -29.32
C MET A 75 5.31 -4.65 -30.03
N GLN A 76 4.98 -5.72 -29.30
CA GLN A 76 4.25 -6.87 -29.83
C GLN A 76 3.05 -7.19 -28.94
N HIS A 77 1.91 -7.49 -29.56
CA HIS A 77 0.64 -7.76 -28.88
C HIS A 77 -0.17 -8.88 -29.54
N ASN A 78 0.39 -9.60 -30.52
CA ASN A 78 -0.24 -10.78 -31.10
C ASN A 78 0.43 -12.05 -30.58
N PRO A 79 -0.33 -13.08 -30.18
CA PRO A 79 0.25 -14.38 -29.79
C PRO A 79 1.12 -15.07 -30.85
N SER A 80 1.01 -14.67 -32.12
CA SER A 80 1.90 -15.12 -33.20
C SER A 80 3.31 -14.52 -33.13
N ASP A 81 3.47 -13.38 -32.46
CA ASP A 81 4.75 -12.69 -32.34
C ASP A 81 5.60 -13.32 -31.22
N ASP A 82 4.99 -13.64 -30.08
CA ASP A 82 5.57 -14.43 -29.00
C ASP A 82 4.46 -15.15 -28.22
N MET A 83 4.70 -16.42 -27.89
CA MET A 83 3.69 -17.28 -27.25
C MET A 83 3.26 -16.82 -25.86
N ILE A 84 4.03 -15.95 -25.19
CA ILE A 84 3.66 -15.43 -23.87
C ILE A 84 2.45 -14.48 -23.94
N ILE A 85 2.20 -13.86 -25.10
CA ILE A 85 1.09 -12.92 -25.26
C ILE A 85 -0.23 -13.69 -25.23
N GLY A 86 -1.18 -13.21 -24.44
CA GLY A 86 -2.47 -13.85 -24.16
C GLY A 86 -2.43 -14.90 -23.05
N GLN A 87 -1.26 -15.25 -22.53
CA GLN A 87 -1.14 -16.25 -21.47
C GLN A 87 -1.67 -15.73 -20.13
N ALA A 88 -2.24 -16.63 -19.34
CA ALA A 88 -2.83 -16.30 -18.05
C ALA A 88 -1.75 -15.96 -17.02
N VAL A 89 -2.00 -14.87 -16.28
CA VAL A 89 -1.26 -14.51 -15.07
C VAL A 89 -2.11 -14.95 -13.88
N VAL A 90 -1.63 -15.94 -13.15
CA VAL A 90 -2.37 -16.59 -12.07
C VAL A 90 -1.51 -16.63 -10.82
N GLY A 91 -2.12 -16.87 -9.65
CA GLY A 91 -1.35 -17.08 -8.43
C GLY A 91 -1.00 -18.54 -8.15
N ALA A 92 -0.80 -18.87 -6.87
CA ALA A 92 -0.25 -20.16 -6.43
C ALA A 92 -1.13 -21.38 -6.79
N GLU A 93 -0.50 -22.57 -6.88
CA GLU A 93 -1.28 -23.82 -7.02
C GLU A 93 -1.88 -24.26 -5.69
N GLY A 94 -3.15 -24.65 -5.69
CA GLY A 94 -3.75 -25.37 -4.57
C GLY A 94 -3.87 -24.59 -3.25
N ARG A 95 -3.59 -23.28 -3.25
CA ARG A 95 -3.70 -22.39 -2.09
C ARG A 95 -4.01 -20.94 -2.52
N PRO A 96 -4.50 -20.09 -1.60
CA PRO A 96 -4.62 -18.66 -1.86
C PRO A 96 -3.30 -18.04 -2.33
N THR A 97 -3.43 -17.08 -3.25
CA THR A 97 -2.31 -16.45 -3.95
C THR A 97 -1.45 -15.58 -3.05
N GLY A 98 -2.10 -14.80 -2.17
CA GLY A 98 -1.45 -14.06 -1.10
C GLY A 98 -2.49 -13.41 -0.20
N LYS A 99 -2.08 -12.36 0.52
CA LYS A 99 -2.94 -11.62 1.45
C LYS A 99 -2.83 -10.11 1.24
N MET A 100 -3.91 -9.39 1.48
CA MET A 100 -3.91 -7.92 1.54
C MET A 100 -4.39 -7.49 2.92
N VAL A 101 -3.63 -6.63 3.59
CA VAL A 101 -3.97 -6.10 4.92
C VAL A 101 -3.54 -4.66 5.04
N ASP A 102 -4.30 -3.88 5.80
CA ASP A 102 -3.90 -2.53 6.22
C ASP A 102 -2.71 -2.61 7.21
N LEU A 103 -2.09 -1.46 7.48
CA LEU A 103 -1.07 -1.40 8.52
C LEU A 103 -1.70 -1.50 9.91
N ASP A 104 -2.77 -0.73 10.13
CA ASP A 104 -3.44 -0.50 11.41
C ASP A 104 -4.77 0.24 11.13
N PRO A 105 -5.80 0.17 12.00
CA PRO A 105 -7.05 0.94 11.84
C PRO A 105 -6.83 2.45 11.71
N ASP A 106 -5.76 3.01 12.28
CA ASP A 106 -5.40 4.43 12.16
C ASP A 106 -4.50 4.72 10.94
N ALA A 107 -4.12 3.69 10.18
CA ALA A 107 -3.22 3.76 9.01
C ALA A 107 -3.71 2.92 7.81
N GLN A 108 -5.00 3.01 7.50
CA GLN A 108 -5.67 2.26 6.41
C GLN A 108 -5.22 2.67 4.99
N MET A 109 -4.49 3.77 4.83
CA MET A 109 -3.99 4.26 3.53
C MET A 109 -2.63 3.64 3.15
N PHE A 110 -2.24 2.53 3.77
CA PHE A 110 -0.92 1.90 3.64
C PHE A 110 -1.00 0.38 3.45
N SER A 111 -2.08 -0.11 2.82
CA SER A 111 -2.32 -1.55 2.67
C SER A 111 -1.20 -2.24 1.89
N ALA A 112 -0.80 -3.40 2.40
CA ALA A 112 0.29 -4.19 1.89
C ALA A 112 -0.18 -5.50 1.28
N LEU A 113 0.47 -5.89 0.19
CA LEU A 113 0.43 -7.24 -0.34
C LEU A 113 1.47 -8.08 0.38
N TRP A 114 1.05 -9.25 0.84
CA TRP A 114 1.88 -10.19 1.58
C TRP A 114 1.86 -11.55 0.91
N CYS A 115 3.05 -12.13 0.80
CA CYS A 115 3.23 -13.54 0.44
C CYS A 115 2.55 -13.89 -0.90
N VAL A 116 2.55 -12.96 -1.85
CA VAL A 116 1.88 -13.13 -3.14
C VAL A 116 2.80 -13.92 -4.06
N GLN A 117 2.32 -15.05 -4.58
CA GLN A 117 3.02 -15.76 -5.65
C GLN A 117 2.39 -15.45 -7.01
N LEU A 118 3.22 -15.25 -8.03
CA LEU A 118 2.79 -15.04 -9.40
C LEU A 118 3.28 -16.19 -10.28
N ARG A 119 2.45 -16.63 -11.22
CA ARG A 119 2.73 -17.65 -12.22
C ARG A 119 2.23 -17.20 -13.59
N ILE A 120 2.99 -17.53 -14.62
CA ILE A 120 2.52 -17.51 -16.01
C ILE A 120 2.64 -18.92 -16.57
N CYS A 121 1.56 -19.41 -17.18
CA CYS A 121 1.53 -20.73 -17.82
C CYS A 121 1.17 -20.57 -19.30
N ASN A 122 1.61 -21.50 -20.14
CA ASN A 122 1.23 -21.54 -21.54
C ASN A 122 -0.24 -22.02 -21.72
N ALA A 123 -0.69 -22.11 -22.97
CA ALA A 123 -2.08 -22.46 -23.29
C ALA A 123 -2.47 -23.87 -22.83
N GLU A 124 -1.50 -24.79 -22.70
CA GLU A 124 -1.69 -26.14 -22.17
C GLU A 124 -1.58 -26.21 -20.63
N GLY A 125 -1.45 -25.08 -19.95
CA GLY A 125 -1.30 -25.00 -18.50
C GLY A 125 0.09 -25.38 -17.98
N LYS A 126 1.10 -25.48 -18.85
CA LYS A 126 2.50 -25.73 -18.47
C LYS A 126 3.16 -24.44 -18.00
N LEU A 127 3.95 -24.55 -16.93
CA LEU A 127 4.63 -23.40 -16.34
C LEU A 127 5.62 -22.77 -17.33
N LEU A 128 5.52 -21.45 -17.52
CA LEU A 128 6.53 -20.62 -18.18
C LEU A 128 7.48 -20.03 -17.12
N PHE A 129 6.95 -19.35 -16.11
CA PHE A 129 7.72 -19.03 -14.91
C PHE A 129 6.80 -18.80 -13.70
N LYS A 130 7.39 -18.90 -12.50
CA LYS A 130 6.77 -18.47 -11.23
C LYS A 130 7.79 -17.76 -10.34
N GLY A 131 7.29 -16.99 -9.38
CA GLY A 131 8.09 -16.40 -8.31
C GLY A 131 7.23 -15.70 -7.26
N ASP A 132 7.88 -15.28 -6.19
CA ASP A 132 7.23 -14.65 -5.04
C ASP A 132 7.44 -13.13 -5.07
N ILE A 133 6.35 -12.37 -5.02
CA ILE A 133 6.39 -10.92 -4.91
C ILE A 133 6.74 -10.57 -3.47
N ASN A 134 7.84 -9.82 -3.30
CA ASN A 134 8.21 -9.29 -1.99
C ASN A 134 7.12 -8.38 -1.44
N THR A 135 6.94 -8.41 -0.12
CA THR A 135 5.93 -7.59 0.56
C THR A 135 6.07 -6.13 0.16
N THR A 136 4.95 -5.49 -0.20
CA THR A 136 4.93 -4.06 -0.55
C THR A 136 3.62 -3.42 -0.13
N SER A 137 3.69 -2.25 0.49
CA SER A 137 2.55 -1.34 0.66
C SER A 137 2.31 -0.54 -0.62
N PHE A 138 1.06 -0.15 -0.89
CA PHE A 138 0.82 0.74 -2.02
C PHE A 138 1.28 2.16 -1.70
N ARG A 139 1.67 2.88 -2.75
CA ARG A 139 2.04 4.30 -2.75
C ARG A 139 1.18 5.08 -3.75
N ASP A 140 1.38 6.38 -3.76
CA ASP A 140 0.87 7.27 -4.81
C ASP A 140 -0.65 7.14 -5.01
N ILE A 141 -1.38 7.02 -3.89
CA ILE A 141 -2.84 6.92 -3.88
C ILE A 141 -3.45 8.22 -4.39
N GLN A 142 -4.34 8.10 -5.36
CA GLN A 142 -4.90 9.24 -6.06
C GLN A 142 -6.31 8.94 -6.55
N ARG A 143 -7.13 9.98 -6.69
CA ARG A 143 -8.41 9.84 -7.38
C ARG A 143 -8.13 9.59 -8.86
N ARG A 144 -8.35 8.36 -9.28
CA ARG A 144 -8.16 7.93 -10.68
C ARG A 144 -9.47 7.92 -11.45
N GLN A 145 -10.56 7.54 -10.78
CA GLN A 145 -11.89 7.58 -11.36
C GLN A 145 -12.53 8.96 -11.09
N LEU A 146 -12.47 9.82 -12.12
CA LEU A 146 -12.93 11.21 -12.02
C LEU A 146 -14.45 11.33 -12.23
N ASP A 147 -15.03 10.40 -12.98
CA ASP A 147 -16.48 10.29 -13.23
C ASP A 147 -17.03 8.95 -12.72
N GLY A 148 -18.27 8.92 -12.26
CA GLY A 148 -18.97 7.66 -11.94
C GLY A 148 -18.50 6.89 -10.71
N GLY A 149 -17.48 7.35 -9.96
CA GLY A 149 -16.87 6.61 -8.83
C GLY A 149 -17.78 6.32 -7.63
N LYS A 150 -19.04 6.77 -7.67
CA LYS A 150 -20.08 6.37 -6.70
C LYS A 150 -20.57 4.94 -6.93
N SER A 151 -20.48 4.41 -8.14
CA SER A 151 -21.06 3.11 -8.49
C SER A 151 -20.35 1.93 -7.81
N ASN A 152 -19.04 2.02 -7.63
CA ASN A 152 -18.21 1.00 -6.99
C ASN A 152 -17.84 1.37 -5.53
N GLY A 153 -17.95 2.66 -5.17
CA GLY A 153 -17.68 3.16 -3.82
C GLY A 153 -16.20 3.48 -3.54
N GLN A 154 -15.29 3.15 -4.45
CA GLN A 154 -13.85 3.42 -4.33
C GLN A 154 -13.30 4.11 -5.59
N PRO A 155 -13.26 5.45 -5.66
CA PRO A 155 -12.77 6.18 -6.84
C PRO A 155 -11.24 6.29 -6.90
N LEU A 156 -10.53 5.84 -5.86
CA LEU A 156 -9.08 5.92 -5.77
C LEU A 156 -8.42 4.74 -6.52
N GLY A 157 -7.19 5.00 -6.99
CA GLY A 157 -6.23 3.99 -7.41
C GLY A 157 -4.90 4.25 -6.71
N ALA A 158 -4.02 3.25 -6.70
CA ALA A 158 -2.71 3.35 -6.06
C ALA A 158 -1.67 2.56 -6.88
N THR A 159 -0.46 2.41 -6.36
CA THR A 159 0.64 1.68 -7.00
C THR A 159 1.33 0.75 -6.01
N TRP A 160 1.39 -0.55 -6.32
CA TRP A 160 2.30 -1.50 -5.68
C TRP A 160 3.49 -1.74 -6.60
N THR A 161 4.68 -1.33 -6.17
CA THR A 161 5.94 -1.64 -6.87
C THR A 161 6.75 -2.57 -5.98
N SER A 162 7.25 -3.67 -6.54
CA SER A 162 8.03 -4.65 -5.78
C SER A 162 8.97 -5.43 -6.69
N THR A 163 9.66 -6.39 -6.11
CA THR A 163 10.48 -7.39 -6.82
C THR A 163 9.82 -8.76 -6.76
N ILE A 164 9.98 -9.54 -7.83
CA ILE A 164 9.67 -10.97 -7.87
C ILE A 164 10.98 -11.72 -7.59
N THR A 165 11.00 -12.50 -6.53
CA THR A 165 12.13 -13.32 -6.09
C THR A 165 11.79 -14.81 -6.19
N ASN A 166 12.73 -15.68 -5.83
CA ASN A 166 12.56 -17.15 -5.89
C ASN A 166 12.08 -17.64 -7.27
N ILE A 167 12.62 -17.03 -8.33
CA ILE A 167 12.12 -17.28 -9.68
C ILE A 167 12.50 -18.68 -10.15
N GLU A 168 11.49 -19.44 -10.54
CA GLU A 168 11.62 -20.72 -11.23
C GLU A 168 11.14 -20.56 -12.67
N TRP A 169 12.08 -20.72 -13.60
CA TRP A 169 11.81 -20.77 -15.03
C TRP A 169 11.37 -22.19 -15.41
N GLY A 170 10.18 -22.31 -16.00
CA GLY A 170 9.64 -23.58 -16.42
C GLY A 170 10.34 -24.15 -17.66
N PRO A 171 10.12 -25.45 -17.98
CA PRO A 171 10.80 -26.13 -19.09
C PRO A 171 10.48 -25.53 -20.47
N HIS A 172 9.37 -24.80 -20.59
CA HIS A 172 8.93 -24.14 -21.82
C HIS A 172 9.22 -22.63 -21.83
N ALA A 173 9.94 -22.10 -20.82
CA ALA A 173 10.30 -20.68 -20.79
C ALA A 173 11.09 -20.26 -22.04
N ASP A 174 12.01 -21.11 -22.49
CA ASP A 174 12.89 -20.82 -23.61
C ASP A 174 12.19 -20.84 -24.97
N ASP A 175 10.96 -21.36 -25.03
CA ASP A 175 10.14 -21.32 -26.24
C ASP A 175 9.64 -19.88 -26.55
N SER A 176 9.62 -19.00 -25.53
CA SER A 176 9.38 -17.56 -25.68
C SER A 176 10.72 -16.81 -25.90
N ALA A 177 10.84 -16.08 -27.01
CA ALA A 177 12.01 -15.24 -27.27
C ALA A 177 12.10 -14.08 -26.27
N PHE A 178 10.94 -13.55 -25.88
CA PHE A 178 10.84 -12.54 -24.84
C PHE A 178 11.37 -13.05 -23.49
N LEU A 179 10.93 -14.22 -23.02
CA LEU A 179 11.38 -14.74 -21.72
C LEU A 179 12.88 -15.05 -21.69
N ARG A 180 13.44 -15.57 -22.80
CA ARG A 180 14.90 -15.73 -22.93
C ARG A 180 15.63 -14.40 -22.77
N THR A 181 15.12 -13.36 -23.42
CA THR A 181 15.70 -12.01 -23.34
C THR A 181 15.58 -11.46 -21.92
N LEU A 182 14.40 -11.56 -21.29
CA LEU A 182 14.17 -11.10 -19.93
C LEU A 182 15.08 -11.80 -18.91
N ARG A 183 15.22 -13.13 -19.02
CA ARG A 183 16.12 -13.93 -18.19
C ARG A 183 17.59 -13.53 -18.36
N ALA A 184 18.01 -13.20 -19.58
CA ALA A 184 19.38 -12.78 -19.87
C ALA A 184 19.67 -11.33 -19.42
N THR A 185 18.67 -10.45 -19.43
CA THR A 185 18.82 -9.05 -19.03
C THR A 185 18.77 -8.88 -17.51
N THR A 186 17.98 -9.71 -16.82
CA THR A 186 17.75 -9.52 -15.38
C THR A 186 18.92 -10.00 -14.52
N GLN A 187 19.16 -9.31 -13.41
CA GLN A 187 20.23 -9.65 -12.45
C GLN A 187 19.67 -10.41 -11.24
N ARG A 188 20.54 -11.17 -10.56
CA ARG A 188 20.23 -11.92 -9.34
C ARG A 188 19.01 -12.87 -9.40
N ASN A 189 18.63 -13.32 -10.60
CA ASN A 189 17.40 -14.10 -10.80
C ASN A 189 16.17 -13.47 -10.11
N THR A 190 16.07 -12.14 -10.19
CA THR A 190 15.00 -11.30 -9.64
C THR A 190 14.33 -10.56 -10.78
N LEU A 191 13.05 -10.19 -10.68
CA LEU A 191 12.38 -9.32 -11.67
C LEU A 191 11.77 -8.11 -10.98
N ALA A 192 11.60 -7.03 -11.72
CA ALA A 192 10.85 -5.86 -11.29
C ALA A 192 9.37 -6.06 -11.59
N ILE A 193 8.49 -5.66 -10.68
CA ILE A 193 7.04 -5.63 -10.92
C ILE A 193 6.44 -4.31 -10.44
N ASN A 194 5.56 -3.75 -11.26
CA ASN A 194 4.68 -2.65 -10.88
C ASN A 194 3.22 -3.05 -11.12
N MET A 195 2.32 -2.72 -10.20
CA MET A 195 0.90 -3.04 -10.26
C MET A 195 0.07 -1.83 -9.84
N ASN A 196 -0.85 -1.43 -10.70
CA ASN A 196 -1.70 -0.24 -10.54
C ASN A 196 -3.16 -0.67 -10.32
N PRO A 197 -3.60 -0.93 -9.06
CA PRO A 197 -4.99 -1.24 -8.75
C PRO A 197 -5.92 -0.04 -8.88
N PHE A 198 -7.18 -0.29 -9.26
CA PHE A 198 -8.26 0.71 -9.26
C PHE A 198 -9.65 0.05 -9.38
N GLY A 199 -10.72 0.85 -9.25
CA GLY A 199 -12.07 0.39 -9.59
C GLY A 199 -12.62 -0.70 -8.67
N TYR A 200 -12.19 -0.71 -7.41
CA TYR A 200 -12.59 -1.72 -6.42
C TYR A 200 -14.06 -1.58 -6.00
N TYR A 201 -14.75 -2.70 -5.77
CA TYR A 201 -16.17 -2.75 -5.43
C TYR A 201 -16.43 -3.20 -4.00
N TYR A 202 -17.15 -2.35 -3.24
CA TYR A 202 -17.66 -2.67 -1.90
C TYR A 202 -19.06 -3.28 -1.90
N SER A 203 -19.81 -3.14 -2.99
CA SER A 203 -21.22 -3.51 -3.05
C SER A 203 -21.41 -4.99 -3.40
N HIS A 204 -22.42 -5.61 -2.81
CA HIS A 204 -22.76 -7.03 -3.05
C HIS A 204 -23.69 -7.23 -4.25
N ASN A 205 -24.18 -6.15 -4.85
CA ASN A 205 -25.29 -6.20 -5.81
C ASN A 205 -24.86 -6.12 -7.28
N ASP A 206 -23.56 -5.96 -7.54
CA ASP A 206 -23.01 -5.70 -8.87
C ASP A 206 -22.30 -6.91 -9.51
N GLY A 207 -22.20 -8.03 -8.79
CA GLY A 207 -21.48 -9.23 -9.25
C GLY A 207 -19.96 -9.08 -9.30
N ARG A 208 -19.42 -7.95 -8.81
CA ARG A 208 -18.00 -7.63 -8.72
C ARG A 208 -17.56 -7.33 -7.28
N PHE A 209 -18.39 -7.63 -6.28
CA PHE A 209 -18.04 -7.56 -4.87
C PHE A 209 -16.63 -8.10 -4.63
N SER A 210 -15.80 -7.35 -3.90
CA SER A 210 -14.40 -7.67 -3.59
C SER A 210 -13.44 -7.76 -4.78
N LEU A 211 -13.88 -7.39 -5.99
CA LEU A 211 -13.03 -7.29 -7.17
C LEU A 211 -12.65 -5.83 -7.45
N GLY A 212 -11.41 -5.65 -7.88
CA GLY A 212 -10.94 -4.43 -8.56
C GLY A 212 -10.22 -4.77 -9.85
N ARG A 213 -9.87 -3.76 -10.63
CA ARG A 213 -9.04 -3.88 -11.84
C ARG A 213 -7.57 -3.71 -11.46
N ILE A 214 -6.68 -4.48 -12.08
CA ILE A 214 -5.23 -4.33 -11.93
C ILE A 214 -4.55 -4.25 -13.30
N ILE A 215 -3.62 -3.31 -13.42
CA ILE A 215 -2.70 -3.20 -14.56
C ILE A 215 -1.31 -3.43 -14.03
N GLY A 216 -0.63 -4.46 -14.52
CA GLY A 216 0.70 -4.82 -14.08
C GLY A 216 1.74 -4.76 -15.20
N SER A 217 2.98 -4.57 -14.80
CA SER A 217 4.12 -4.63 -15.69
C SER A 217 5.30 -5.34 -15.03
N ILE A 218 5.97 -6.20 -15.77
CA ILE A 218 7.15 -6.95 -15.32
C ILE A 218 8.31 -6.63 -16.25
N GLY A 219 9.45 -6.25 -15.67
CA GLY A 219 10.68 -5.94 -16.38
C GLY A 219 11.91 -6.49 -15.66
N PRO A 220 13.13 -6.19 -16.15
CA PRO A 220 14.35 -6.64 -15.50
C PRO A 220 14.52 -5.98 -14.13
N TYR A 221 15.27 -6.64 -13.25
CA TYR A 221 15.85 -6.07 -12.04
C TYR A 221 17.33 -5.75 -12.27
N PHE A 222 17.76 -4.56 -11.85
CA PHE A 222 19.16 -4.18 -11.77
C PHE A 222 19.59 -3.98 -10.32
N GLU A 223 20.82 -4.37 -10.00
CA GLU A 223 21.41 -4.24 -8.67
C GLU A 223 21.53 -2.78 -8.23
N ASN A 224 21.51 -2.57 -6.92
CA ASN A 224 21.61 -1.25 -6.25
C ASN A 224 20.46 -0.28 -6.53
N GLU A 225 19.41 -0.72 -7.20
CA GLU A 225 18.21 0.07 -7.34
C GLU A 225 17.23 -0.11 -6.16
N PRO A 226 16.35 0.88 -5.90
CA PRO A 226 15.24 0.74 -4.96
C PRO A 226 14.29 -0.40 -5.36
N VAL A 227 13.60 -0.99 -4.39
CA VAL A 227 12.71 -2.14 -4.60
C VAL A 227 11.22 -1.79 -4.55
N THR A 228 10.83 -0.69 -3.90
CA THR A 228 9.42 -0.27 -3.75
C THR A 228 9.02 0.93 -4.63
N PHE A 229 9.94 1.44 -5.44
CA PHE A 229 9.66 2.49 -6.42
C PHE A 229 10.69 2.47 -7.57
N ALA A 230 10.34 3.06 -8.71
CA ALA A 230 11.27 3.19 -9.83
C ALA A 230 12.34 4.25 -9.58
N ALA A 231 13.58 3.94 -9.95
CA ALA A 231 14.65 4.92 -10.08
C ALA A 231 14.41 5.75 -11.36
N ALA A 232 13.36 6.55 -11.34
CA ALA A 232 12.77 7.22 -12.49
C ALA A 232 12.60 8.72 -12.21
N ARG A 233 12.42 9.48 -13.29
CA ARG A 233 11.97 10.87 -13.23
C ARG A 233 10.46 10.89 -13.02
N ARG A 234 9.92 11.95 -12.41
CA ARG A 234 8.50 12.03 -12.02
C ARG A 234 7.87 13.31 -12.50
N MET A 235 6.71 13.19 -13.16
CA MET A 235 5.81 14.31 -13.43
C MET A 235 4.71 14.36 -12.37
N TYR A 236 4.41 15.58 -11.92
CA TYR A 236 3.33 15.91 -11.01
C TYR A 236 2.21 16.63 -11.76
N GLY A 237 0.98 16.21 -11.50
CA GLY A 237 -0.22 16.87 -12.01
C GLY A 237 -0.32 18.29 -11.44
N ILE A 238 -0.57 19.26 -12.31
CA ILE A 238 -0.73 20.67 -11.92
C ILE A 238 -2.05 21.27 -12.44
N SER A 239 -2.94 20.42 -12.95
CA SER A 239 -4.27 20.81 -13.42
C SER A 239 -5.36 19.95 -12.79
N VAL A 240 -6.40 20.61 -12.30
CA VAL A 240 -7.53 19.98 -11.58
C VAL A 240 -8.79 19.92 -12.43
N THR A 241 -9.70 19.02 -12.09
CA THR A 241 -11.03 18.97 -12.71
C THR A 241 -11.81 20.26 -12.46
N PRO A 242 -12.70 20.70 -13.39
CA PRO A 242 -13.47 21.94 -13.25
C PRO A 242 -14.31 22.05 -11.96
N ASN A 243 -14.71 20.92 -11.38
CA ASN A 243 -15.49 20.85 -10.14
C ASN A 243 -14.62 20.68 -8.87
N VAL A 244 -13.28 20.82 -8.98
CA VAL A 244 -12.26 20.66 -7.91
C VAL A 244 -12.39 19.34 -7.15
N ARG A 245 -12.64 18.23 -7.87
CA ARG A 245 -12.79 16.89 -7.24
C ARG A 245 -11.61 15.96 -7.46
N GLY A 246 -10.64 16.31 -8.30
CA GLY A 246 -9.46 15.47 -8.55
C GLY A 246 -8.38 16.20 -9.36
N MET A 247 -7.17 15.68 -9.27
CA MET A 247 -6.01 16.09 -10.05
C MET A 247 -5.92 15.23 -11.31
N TYR A 248 -5.65 15.83 -12.46
CA TYR A 248 -5.30 15.08 -13.66
C TYR A 248 -3.83 14.65 -13.59
N PHE A 249 -3.56 13.37 -13.90
CA PHE A 249 -2.20 12.84 -14.01
C PHE A 249 -1.31 13.09 -12.77
N SER A 250 -1.85 12.88 -11.56
CA SER A 250 -1.23 13.34 -10.30
C SER A 250 0.23 12.92 -10.15
N THR A 251 0.56 11.66 -10.43
CA THR A 251 1.94 11.14 -10.38
C THR A 251 2.21 10.23 -11.58
N THR A 252 3.22 10.55 -12.38
CA THR A 252 3.61 9.76 -13.55
C THR A 252 5.11 9.51 -13.52
N ASN A 253 5.54 8.25 -13.56
CA ASN A 253 6.95 7.89 -13.65
C ASN A 253 7.39 7.87 -15.11
N PHE A 254 8.63 8.25 -15.39
CA PHE A 254 9.23 8.09 -16.72
C PHE A 254 10.75 7.92 -16.65
N ILE A 255 11.31 7.28 -17.67
CA ILE A 255 12.75 7.13 -17.86
C ILE A 255 13.19 7.79 -19.16
N PHE A 256 14.44 8.24 -19.17
CA PHE A 256 15.13 8.71 -20.37
C PHE A 256 16.37 7.84 -20.60
N GLU A 257 16.31 7.03 -21.65
CA GLU A 257 17.38 6.14 -22.09
C GLU A 257 18.21 6.86 -23.16
N GLU A 258 19.22 7.61 -22.71
CA GLU A 258 20.04 8.48 -23.57
C GLU A 258 20.72 7.72 -24.72
N ALA A 259 21.27 6.54 -24.44
CA ALA A 259 21.96 5.72 -25.45
C ALA A 259 21.00 5.20 -26.55
N GLN A 260 19.74 4.95 -26.19
CA GLN A 260 18.69 4.50 -27.09
C GLN A 260 17.92 5.66 -27.72
N LYS A 261 18.23 6.92 -27.33
CA LYS A 261 17.48 8.13 -27.68
C LYS A 261 15.98 7.91 -27.50
N ARG A 262 15.59 7.45 -26.31
CA ARG A 262 14.23 7.02 -26.00
C ARG A 262 13.72 7.57 -24.68
N VAL A 263 12.48 8.04 -24.66
CA VAL A 263 11.72 8.36 -23.44
C VAL A 263 10.57 7.39 -23.30
N THR A 264 10.39 6.84 -22.10
CA THR A 264 9.27 5.95 -21.76
C THR A 264 8.54 6.48 -20.54
N ALA A 265 7.24 6.75 -20.68
CA ALA A 265 6.40 7.29 -19.62
C ALA A 265 5.27 6.31 -19.26
N ASP A 266 4.99 6.15 -17.97
CA ASP A 266 3.97 5.26 -17.42
C ASP A 266 2.83 6.06 -16.79
N PHE A 267 1.75 6.18 -17.56
CA PHE A 267 0.48 6.78 -17.12
C PHE A 267 -0.45 5.75 -16.47
N GLY A 268 0.00 4.52 -16.25
CA GLY A 268 -0.82 3.40 -15.82
C GLY A 268 -1.53 3.63 -14.48
N ALA A 269 -0.95 4.42 -13.56
CA ALA A 269 -1.60 4.78 -12.30
C ALA A 269 -2.41 6.10 -12.38
N SER A 270 -2.06 6.98 -13.33
CA SER A 270 -2.47 8.39 -13.32
C SER A 270 -3.46 8.77 -14.41
N PHE A 271 -3.63 7.92 -15.43
CA PHE A 271 -4.56 8.17 -16.52
C PHE A 271 -6.01 8.16 -15.99
N PRO A 272 -6.78 9.23 -16.21
CA PRO A 272 -8.18 9.30 -15.77
C PRO A 272 -9.07 8.24 -16.41
N VAL A 273 -9.89 7.58 -15.59
CA VAL A 273 -10.87 6.60 -16.06
C VAL A 273 -12.29 7.04 -15.72
N ALA A 274 -13.24 6.68 -16.58
CA ALA A 274 -14.66 6.98 -16.41
C ALA A 274 -15.42 5.94 -15.58
N ASN A 275 -14.86 4.74 -15.45
CA ASN A 275 -15.46 3.64 -14.70
C ASN A 275 -14.39 2.70 -14.13
N SER A 276 -14.84 1.75 -13.31
CA SER A 276 -14.06 0.68 -12.70
C SER A 276 -13.43 -0.31 -13.68
N MET A 277 -13.86 -0.29 -14.95
CA MET A 277 -13.35 -1.17 -15.99
C MET A 277 -12.16 -0.56 -16.74
N GLY A 278 -11.88 0.73 -16.55
CA GLY A 278 -10.75 1.41 -17.19
C GLY A 278 -11.10 2.15 -18.47
N THR A 279 -12.39 2.36 -18.76
CA THR A 279 -12.81 3.13 -19.94
C THR A 279 -12.26 4.56 -19.88
N ILE A 280 -11.65 5.00 -20.97
CA ILE A 280 -11.17 6.38 -21.13
C ILE A 280 -12.27 7.21 -21.82
N ASN A 281 -12.78 8.23 -21.12
CA ASN A 281 -13.63 9.28 -21.71
C ASN A 281 -12.89 10.63 -21.88
N PHE A 282 -11.60 10.65 -21.61
CA PHE A 282 -10.80 11.86 -21.75
C PHE A 282 -10.59 12.17 -23.24
N GLN A 283 -10.98 13.34 -23.75
CA GLN A 283 -10.94 13.66 -25.19
C GLN A 283 -10.00 14.85 -25.52
N GLN A 284 -8.80 14.85 -24.95
CA GLN A 284 -7.80 15.90 -25.17
C GLN A 284 -6.64 15.39 -26.02
N ASP A 285 -6.10 16.23 -26.90
CA ASP A 285 -4.87 15.93 -27.65
C ASP A 285 -3.67 16.03 -26.70
N LEU A 286 -3.30 14.90 -26.10
CA LEU A 286 -2.21 14.81 -25.15
C LEU A 286 -0.88 14.65 -25.86
N ARG A 287 0.08 15.51 -25.53
CA ARG A 287 1.44 15.47 -26.08
C ARG A 287 2.48 15.54 -24.99
N LEU A 288 3.56 14.77 -25.15
CA LEU A 288 4.78 14.93 -24.37
C LEU A 288 5.69 15.96 -25.05
N ALA A 289 6.32 16.79 -24.24
CA ALA A 289 7.28 17.77 -24.69
C ALA A 289 8.34 18.03 -23.62
N VAL A 290 9.47 18.62 -24.02
CA VAL A 290 10.50 19.13 -23.11
C VAL A 290 10.34 20.64 -23.00
N SER A 291 10.18 21.17 -21.79
CA SER A 291 10.08 22.62 -21.57
C SER A 291 11.44 23.28 -21.73
N LYS A 292 11.54 24.37 -22.50
CA LYS A 292 12.76 25.19 -22.61
C LYS A 292 12.89 26.23 -21.49
N ILE A 293 11.81 26.43 -20.74
CA ILE A 293 11.75 27.33 -19.58
C ILE A 293 11.42 26.56 -18.30
N PRO A 294 11.91 26.98 -17.12
CA PRO A 294 11.56 26.34 -15.86
C PRO A 294 10.06 26.37 -15.55
N GLN A 295 9.53 25.28 -15.00
CA GLN A 295 8.14 25.10 -14.61
C GLN A 295 8.07 24.83 -13.11
N THR A 296 7.53 25.78 -12.35
CA THR A 296 7.33 25.68 -10.88
C THR A 296 5.85 25.68 -10.50
N GLY A 297 4.96 25.66 -11.49
CA GLY A 297 3.51 25.65 -11.27
C GLY A 297 3.07 24.49 -10.37
N ALA A 298 2.01 24.75 -9.60
CA ALA A 298 1.27 23.79 -8.81
C ALA A 298 -0.23 24.09 -8.96
N ALA A 299 -1.07 23.07 -8.84
CA ALA A 299 -2.51 23.28 -8.94
C ALA A 299 -3.03 24.13 -7.78
N SER A 300 -3.85 25.14 -8.08
CA SER A 300 -4.60 25.90 -7.08
C SER A 300 -5.99 26.24 -7.59
N ALA A 301 -6.91 26.53 -6.67
CA ALA A 301 -8.27 26.98 -7.04
C ALA A 301 -8.25 28.32 -7.82
N GLN A 302 -7.24 29.16 -7.57
CA GLN A 302 -7.08 30.49 -8.19
C GLN A 302 -6.35 30.42 -9.54
N THR A 303 -5.51 29.41 -9.76
CA THR A 303 -4.76 29.20 -11.00
C THR A 303 -4.81 27.71 -11.34
N PRO A 304 -5.94 27.22 -11.87
CA PRO A 304 -6.15 25.79 -12.10
C PRO A 304 -5.38 25.24 -13.31
N THR A 305 -4.84 26.14 -14.15
CA THR A 305 -4.15 25.78 -15.39
C THR A 305 -3.00 26.74 -15.66
N SER A 306 -1.81 26.20 -15.89
CA SER A 306 -0.66 26.93 -16.44
C SER A 306 -0.58 26.75 -17.95
N TYR A 307 0.00 27.72 -18.66
CA TYR A 307 0.11 27.70 -20.12
C TYR A 307 1.55 27.87 -20.58
N ILE A 308 1.87 27.33 -21.76
CA ILE A 308 3.17 27.44 -22.42
C ILE A 308 2.98 27.75 -23.91
N ALA A 309 3.86 28.59 -24.48
CA ALA A 309 3.84 28.93 -25.89
C ALA A 309 4.60 27.89 -26.74
N PRO A 310 4.23 27.70 -28.03
CA PRO A 310 4.90 26.74 -28.92
C PRO A 310 6.41 26.94 -29.07
N GLY A 311 6.91 28.17 -28.92
CA GLY A 311 8.34 28.46 -28.99
C GLY A 311 9.15 27.97 -27.78
N ASP A 312 8.48 27.75 -26.64
CA ASP A 312 9.07 27.50 -25.33
C ASP A 312 9.14 26.01 -24.98
N PHE A 313 8.85 25.11 -25.92
CA PHE A 313 9.04 23.66 -25.74
C PHE A 313 9.55 22.98 -27.01
N ILE A 314 10.00 21.74 -26.87
CA ILE A 314 10.33 20.82 -27.96
C ILE A 314 9.33 19.66 -27.88
N GLU A 315 8.48 19.50 -28.90
CA GLU A 315 7.51 18.40 -28.94
C GLU A 315 8.23 17.06 -29.12
N ILE A 316 7.85 16.06 -28.32
CA ILE A 316 8.29 14.67 -28.47
C ILE A 316 7.28 13.88 -29.29
N GLY A 317 5.99 13.97 -28.95
CA GLY A 317 4.93 13.32 -29.70
C GLY A 317 3.62 13.18 -28.94
N ALA A 318 2.57 12.78 -29.68
CA ALA A 318 1.23 12.58 -29.17
C ALA A 318 1.05 11.21 -28.49
N ILE A 319 0.24 11.15 -27.44
CA ILE A 319 -0.14 9.92 -26.74
C ILE A 319 -1.22 9.20 -27.56
N PRO A 320 -1.00 7.95 -28.03
CA PRO A 320 -1.88 7.29 -29.01
C PRO A 320 -3.12 6.62 -28.39
N TYR A 321 -3.70 7.23 -27.35
CA TYR A 321 -4.80 6.62 -26.59
C TYR A 321 -6.17 6.80 -27.27
N GLN A 322 -6.33 7.84 -28.10
CA GLN A 322 -7.63 8.13 -28.74
C GLN A 322 -7.95 7.18 -29.90
N SER A 323 -6.92 6.61 -30.54
CA SER A 323 -7.08 5.68 -31.65
C SER A 323 -7.44 4.26 -31.21
N ASP A 324 -7.34 3.95 -29.92
CA ASP A 324 -7.53 2.62 -29.38
C ASP A 324 -8.24 2.66 -28.02
N PRO A 325 -9.52 2.28 -27.93
CA PRO A 325 -10.27 2.34 -26.68
C PRO A 325 -9.71 1.42 -25.58
N GLU A 326 -8.95 0.39 -25.97
CA GLU A 326 -8.29 -0.54 -25.04
C GLU A 326 -6.84 -0.14 -24.76
N TRP A 327 -6.38 1.03 -25.23
CA TRP A 327 -4.97 1.43 -25.12
C TRP A 327 -4.43 1.31 -23.69
N LEU A 328 -5.18 1.79 -22.71
CA LEU A 328 -4.77 1.71 -21.29
C LEU A 328 -4.64 0.27 -20.82
N LEU A 329 -5.60 -0.60 -21.16
CA LEU A 329 -5.61 -1.98 -20.73
C LEU A 329 -4.65 -2.87 -21.54
N ARG A 330 -4.30 -2.50 -22.77
CA ARG A 330 -3.36 -3.25 -23.60
C ARG A 330 -1.90 -2.87 -23.34
N THR A 331 -1.63 -1.57 -23.27
CA THR A 331 -0.27 -1.02 -23.09
C THR A 331 0.10 -0.79 -21.63
N GLY A 332 -0.88 -0.91 -20.73
CA GLY A 332 -0.73 -0.55 -19.33
C GLY A 332 -0.67 0.96 -19.09
N GLY A 333 -0.96 1.78 -20.12
CA GLY A 333 -0.74 3.22 -20.10
C GLY A 333 0.73 3.61 -20.27
N ILE A 334 1.60 2.66 -20.64
CA ILE A 334 3.02 2.90 -20.86
C ILE A 334 3.26 3.20 -22.34
N VAL A 335 3.85 4.36 -22.63
CA VAL A 335 4.20 4.80 -23.98
C VAL A 335 5.69 5.05 -24.09
N SER A 336 6.28 4.73 -25.24
CA SER A 336 7.71 4.96 -25.52
C SER A 336 7.89 5.72 -26.84
N PHE A 337 8.70 6.77 -26.82
CA PHE A 337 9.09 7.55 -27.98
C PHE A 337 10.59 7.36 -28.22
N GLY A 338 10.94 6.63 -29.28
CA GLY A 338 12.33 6.41 -29.71
C GLY A 338 12.72 7.35 -30.86
N ASN A 339 13.97 7.22 -31.32
CA ASN A 339 14.54 8.04 -32.40
C ASN A 339 14.45 9.55 -32.13
N LEU A 340 14.62 9.95 -30.87
CA LEU A 340 14.60 11.36 -30.49
C LEU A 340 15.73 12.12 -31.22
N SER A 341 15.44 13.36 -31.62
CA SER A 341 16.45 14.24 -32.23
C SER A 341 17.55 14.57 -31.21
N ASP A 342 18.72 14.95 -31.71
CA ASP A 342 19.83 15.37 -30.85
C ASP A 342 19.45 16.59 -29.99
N GLU A 343 18.66 17.52 -30.53
CA GLU A 343 18.15 18.67 -29.78
C GLU A 343 17.28 18.23 -28.58
N THR A 344 16.38 17.27 -28.78
CA THR A 344 15.53 16.74 -27.70
C THR A 344 16.36 15.98 -26.67
N VAL A 345 17.32 15.17 -27.12
CA VAL A 345 18.24 14.41 -26.26
C VAL A 345 19.07 15.37 -25.38
N ASP A 346 19.61 16.43 -25.98
CA ASP A 346 20.40 17.44 -25.27
C ASP A 346 19.55 18.18 -24.23
N ALA A 347 18.31 18.57 -24.59
CA ALA A 347 17.39 19.24 -23.67
C ALA A 347 17.01 18.34 -22.49
N LEU A 348 16.70 17.06 -22.72
CA LEU A 348 16.31 16.11 -21.68
C LEU A 348 17.37 15.88 -20.59
N ARG A 349 18.64 16.24 -20.83
CA ARG A 349 19.69 16.09 -19.81
C ARG A 349 19.48 16.97 -18.57
N ASN A 350 18.78 18.09 -18.71
CA ASN A 350 18.64 19.10 -17.66
C ASN A 350 17.37 19.98 -17.75
N HIS A 351 16.40 19.60 -18.59
CA HIS A 351 15.11 20.29 -18.69
C HIS A 351 13.95 19.36 -18.35
N GLN A 352 12.85 19.97 -17.91
CA GLN A 352 11.65 19.28 -17.45
C GLN A 352 10.85 18.68 -18.60
N LEU A 353 10.42 17.43 -18.43
CA LEU A 353 9.35 16.83 -19.24
C LEU A 353 7.99 17.44 -18.83
N ILE A 354 7.14 17.73 -19.80
CA ILE A 354 5.79 18.24 -19.58
C ILE A 354 4.76 17.44 -20.39
N LEU A 355 3.58 17.25 -19.80
CA LEU A 355 2.39 16.76 -20.48
C LEU A 355 1.50 17.96 -20.80
N ILE A 356 1.23 18.18 -22.08
CA ILE A 356 0.50 19.34 -22.57
C ILE A 356 -0.69 18.94 -23.44
N THR A 357 -1.65 19.86 -23.55
CA THR A 357 -2.77 19.79 -24.50
C THR A 357 -3.01 21.17 -25.12
N PRO A 358 -3.40 21.26 -26.41
CA PRO A 358 -3.84 22.52 -26.99
C PRO A 358 -4.92 23.19 -26.14
N SER A 359 -4.79 24.49 -25.89
CA SER A 359 -5.74 25.23 -25.06
C SER A 359 -6.92 25.77 -25.87
N ALA A 360 -8.14 25.37 -25.49
CA ALA A 360 -9.35 26.01 -26.01
C ALA A 360 -9.60 27.41 -25.42
N ALA A 361 -9.11 27.66 -24.20
CA ALA A 361 -9.29 28.93 -23.49
C ALA A 361 -8.32 30.02 -23.98
N ASN A 362 -7.11 29.63 -24.39
CA ASN A 362 -6.06 30.50 -24.92
C ASN A 362 -5.55 29.94 -26.26
N PRO A 363 -6.26 30.20 -27.37
CA PRO A 363 -5.86 29.72 -28.69
C PRO A 363 -4.41 30.09 -29.03
N GLY A 364 -3.65 29.14 -29.55
CA GLY A 364 -2.23 29.30 -29.86
C GLY A 364 -1.28 29.01 -28.69
N GLN A 365 -1.80 28.73 -27.49
CA GLN A 365 -1.04 28.21 -26.36
C GLN A 365 -1.43 26.77 -26.03
N TYR A 366 -0.57 26.12 -25.24
CA TYR A 366 -0.81 24.80 -24.68
C TYR A 366 -1.04 24.90 -23.18
N ALA A 367 -2.04 24.20 -22.67
CA ALA A 367 -2.22 24.00 -21.23
C ALA A 367 -1.26 22.92 -20.74
N ILE A 368 -0.60 23.15 -19.61
CA ILE A 368 0.25 22.17 -18.94
C ILE A 368 -0.61 21.39 -17.95
N LEU A 369 -0.74 20.09 -18.18
CA LEU A 369 -1.51 19.20 -17.32
C LEU A 369 -0.65 18.60 -16.21
N ALA A 370 0.58 18.23 -16.54
CA ALA A 370 1.58 17.76 -15.61
C ALA A 370 2.97 18.25 -16.03
N ARG A 371 3.86 18.41 -15.06
CA ARG A 371 5.26 18.78 -15.30
C ARG A 371 6.18 17.99 -14.40
N GLU A 372 7.39 17.73 -14.86
CA GLU A 372 8.42 17.08 -14.05
C GLU A 372 8.72 17.86 -12.77
N ALA A 373 9.15 17.15 -11.73
CA ALA A 373 9.69 17.73 -10.50
C ALA A 373 10.62 18.94 -10.77
N VAL A 374 10.54 19.95 -9.90
CA VAL A 374 11.41 21.14 -9.98
C VAL A 374 12.87 20.68 -9.92
N ASP A 375 13.69 21.19 -10.83
CA ASP A 375 15.10 20.82 -11.01
C ASP A 375 15.36 19.32 -11.23
N GLY A 376 14.32 18.56 -11.62
CA GLY A 376 14.38 17.12 -11.83
C GLY A 376 14.63 16.31 -10.55
N LEU A 377 14.38 16.90 -9.37
CA LEU A 377 14.71 16.33 -8.07
C LEU A 377 13.63 15.35 -7.60
N VAL A 378 14.06 14.15 -7.20
CA VAL A 378 13.19 13.14 -6.59
C VAL A 378 13.94 12.51 -5.41
N ALA A 379 13.37 12.60 -4.21
CA ALA A 379 13.90 11.93 -3.01
C ALA A 379 12.82 11.05 -2.38
N ARG A 380 13.11 9.76 -2.17
CA ARG A 380 12.15 8.79 -1.60
C ARG A 380 12.84 7.78 -0.70
N ALA A 381 12.15 7.39 0.37
CA ALA A 381 12.43 6.16 1.11
C ALA A 381 12.00 4.95 0.26
N ASP A 382 12.77 3.86 0.37
CA ASP A 382 12.45 2.57 -0.23
C ASP A 382 11.38 1.88 0.63
N ASN A 383 11.72 1.31 1.78
CA ASN A 383 10.71 0.85 2.72
C ASN A 383 10.15 2.03 3.53
N PHE A 384 8.92 2.42 3.20
CA PHE A 384 8.23 3.56 3.81
C PHE A 384 7.10 3.14 4.78
N VAL A 385 6.86 1.84 4.92
CA VAL A 385 5.92 1.27 5.91
C VAL A 385 6.67 0.23 6.73
N LEU A 386 6.72 0.43 8.04
CA LEU A 386 7.53 -0.38 8.95
C LEU A 386 6.70 -0.92 10.10
N ARG A 387 7.08 -2.11 10.58
CA ARG A 387 6.60 -2.71 11.83
C ARG A 387 7.81 -2.95 12.71
N LEU A 388 7.80 -2.42 13.92
CA LEU A 388 8.91 -2.53 14.86
C LEU A 388 8.42 -3.01 16.23
N ASP A 389 9.20 -3.87 16.85
CA ASP A 389 9.10 -4.20 18.27
C ASP A 389 10.06 -3.33 19.09
N ASP A 390 9.87 -3.30 20.42
CA ASP A 390 10.82 -2.67 21.34
C ASP A 390 12.24 -3.22 21.18
N GLY A 391 13.23 -2.32 21.14
CA GLY A 391 14.64 -2.63 20.95
C GLY A 391 15.00 -3.07 19.53
N GLN A 392 14.02 -3.26 18.65
CA GLN A 392 14.28 -3.59 17.25
C GLN A 392 14.75 -2.36 16.50
N SER A 393 15.82 -2.53 15.74
CA SER A 393 16.24 -1.52 14.76
C SER A 393 16.13 -2.06 13.34
N VAL A 394 15.78 -1.16 12.42
CA VAL A 394 15.78 -1.39 10.98
C VAL A 394 16.56 -0.29 10.29
N ASP A 395 17.25 -0.63 9.22
CA ASP A 395 17.88 0.35 8.36
C ASP A 395 16.91 0.75 7.25
N VAL A 396 16.62 2.05 7.15
CA VAL A 396 15.74 2.62 6.13
C VAL A 396 16.61 3.25 5.05
N ASP A 397 16.48 2.74 3.85
CA ASP A 397 17.18 3.25 2.68
C ASP A 397 16.39 4.41 2.04
N PHE A 398 17.09 5.50 1.77
CA PHE A 398 16.60 6.67 1.03
C PHE A 398 17.41 6.82 -0.25
N TYR A 399 16.76 7.23 -1.33
CA TYR A 399 17.44 7.56 -2.58
C TYR A 399 17.06 8.95 -3.04
N ALA A 400 18.06 9.69 -3.53
CA ALA A 400 17.88 10.97 -4.19
C ALA A 400 18.39 10.88 -5.64
N TYR A 401 17.60 11.42 -6.56
CA TYR A 401 17.89 11.49 -7.98
C TYR A 401 17.71 12.91 -8.48
N GLN A 402 18.51 13.28 -9.47
CA GLN A 402 18.34 14.49 -10.26
C GLN A 402 18.39 14.14 -11.75
N TRP A 403 17.35 14.51 -12.50
CA TRP A 403 17.23 14.20 -13.94
C TRP A 403 17.36 12.71 -14.26
N GLY A 404 16.92 11.85 -13.33
CA GLY A 404 16.98 10.39 -13.44
C GLY A 404 18.35 9.78 -13.16
N LYS A 405 19.32 10.57 -12.70
CA LYS A 405 20.65 10.11 -12.28
C LYS A 405 20.78 10.18 -10.75
N PRO A 406 21.53 9.27 -10.11
CA PRO A 406 21.79 9.36 -8.68
C PRO A 406 22.39 10.71 -8.27
N LEU A 407 21.89 11.31 -7.19
CA LEU A 407 22.36 12.60 -6.69
C LEU A 407 23.21 12.41 -5.43
N PRO A 408 24.55 12.49 -5.50
CA PRO A 408 25.42 12.34 -4.35
C PRO A 408 25.44 13.58 -3.46
N ASN A 409 25.72 13.38 -2.17
CA ASN A 409 25.77 14.41 -1.13
C ASN A 409 24.49 15.24 -0.98
N ALA A 410 23.35 14.72 -1.44
CA ALA A 410 22.04 15.34 -1.22
C ALA A 410 21.71 15.26 0.27
N ASN A 411 21.34 16.40 0.86
CA ASN A 411 20.86 16.43 2.23
C ASN A 411 19.41 15.96 2.28
N VAL A 412 19.12 15.02 3.18
CA VAL A 412 17.77 14.56 3.49
C VAL A 412 17.53 14.83 4.96
N THR A 413 16.43 15.52 5.26
CA THR A 413 15.97 15.75 6.63
C THR A 413 14.69 14.97 6.88
N ILE A 414 14.58 14.37 8.06
CA ILE A 414 13.42 13.63 8.52
C ILE A 414 13.09 14.00 9.96
N SER A 415 11.81 14.16 10.25
CA SER A 415 11.31 14.47 11.58
C SER A 415 10.01 13.73 11.85
N ILE A 416 9.79 13.35 13.11
CA ILE A 416 8.50 12.88 13.58
C ILE A 416 7.46 14.01 13.45
N ASP A 417 6.28 13.70 12.94
CA ASP A 417 5.18 14.65 12.88
C ASP A 417 4.67 14.97 14.31
N PRO A 418 4.09 16.16 14.56
CA PRO A 418 3.52 16.48 15.86
C PRO A 418 2.49 15.43 16.33
N PRO A 419 2.39 15.16 17.65
CA PRO A 419 1.36 14.29 18.19
C PRO A 419 -0.04 14.84 17.92
N THR A 420 -0.96 13.94 17.56
CA THR A 420 -2.37 14.30 17.43
C THR A 420 -3.08 14.12 18.77
N PRO A 421 -4.09 14.95 19.09
CA PRO A 421 -4.79 14.87 20.36
C PRO A 421 -5.82 13.74 20.38
N ASP A 422 -6.06 13.18 21.56
CA ASP A 422 -7.20 12.28 21.79
C ASP A 422 -8.51 13.02 21.52
N THR A 423 -9.42 12.36 20.80
CA THR A 423 -10.64 12.99 20.28
C THR A 423 -11.90 12.30 20.82
N PRO A 424 -12.75 12.99 21.61
CA PRO A 424 -14.02 12.43 22.06
C PRO A 424 -14.97 12.11 20.90
N VAL A 425 -15.64 10.96 20.99
CA VAL A 425 -16.61 10.51 19.97
C VAL A 425 -18.05 10.60 20.47
N GLY A 426 -18.99 10.70 19.54
CA GLY A 426 -20.40 10.92 19.85
C GLY A 426 -21.05 9.77 20.64
N PRO A 427 -22.19 10.02 21.32
CA PRO A 427 -22.83 9.08 22.25
C PRO A 427 -23.31 7.76 21.62
N GLN A 428 -23.39 7.69 20.29
CA GLN A 428 -23.73 6.49 19.55
C GLN A 428 -22.56 5.50 19.45
N ASN A 429 -21.32 5.99 19.53
CA ASN A 429 -20.11 5.17 19.47
C ASN A 429 -19.97 4.30 20.75
N PRO A 430 -19.44 3.07 20.67
CA PRO A 430 -19.22 2.23 21.86
C PRO A 430 -18.06 2.70 22.76
N ILE A 431 -17.09 3.44 22.22
CA ILE A 431 -15.98 4.03 22.99
C ILE A 431 -16.23 5.53 23.21
N SER A 432 -15.57 6.13 24.21
CA SER A 432 -15.72 7.55 24.53
C SER A 432 -14.74 8.46 23.81
N GLU A 433 -13.59 7.92 23.38
CA GLU A 433 -12.53 8.68 22.71
C GLU A 433 -11.69 7.80 21.78
N LEU A 434 -11.19 8.42 20.72
CA LEU A 434 -10.15 7.91 19.85
C LEU A 434 -8.80 8.43 20.35
N TYR A 435 -7.79 7.56 20.38
CA TYR A 435 -6.44 7.94 20.81
C TYR A 435 -5.64 8.54 19.65
N GLY A 436 -4.78 9.49 19.99
CA GLY A 436 -3.88 10.12 19.03
C GLY A 436 -2.65 9.29 18.65
N ASN A 437 -1.93 9.78 17.63
CA ASN A 437 -0.74 9.19 17.04
C ASN A 437 0.54 9.97 17.41
N ASN A 438 1.71 9.46 17.02
CA ASN A 438 3.05 10.04 17.25
C ASN A 438 3.41 10.28 18.72
N TYR A 439 2.79 9.53 19.64
CA TYR A 439 3.00 9.70 21.07
C TYR A 439 3.19 8.36 21.81
N PRO A 440 4.20 8.22 22.68
CA PRO A 440 5.21 9.22 23.06
C PRO A 440 6.26 9.45 21.96
N ALA A 441 6.81 10.67 21.84
CA ALA A 441 7.73 11.00 20.73
C ALA A 441 9.03 10.18 20.81
N GLU A 442 9.47 9.86 22.02
CA GLU A 442 10.63 9.03 22.35
C GLU A 442 10.44 7.55 22.03
N GLY A 443 9.26 7.12 21.55
CA GLY A 443 9.06 5.75 21.08
C GLY A 443 9.93 5.39 19.88
N LEU A 444 10.47 6.39 19.15
CA LEU A 444 11.41 6.17 18.06
C LEU A 444 12.74 6.89 18.30
N THR A 445 13.84 6.27 17.88
CA THR A 445 15.17 6.87 17.86
C THR A 445 15.81 6.73 16.49
N PHE A 446 16.25 7.85 15.93
CA PHE A 446 16.88 7.93 14.61
C PHE A 446 17.71 9.22 14.49
N ASN A 447 18.55 9.30 13.45
CA ASN A 447 19.22 10.55 13.08
C ASN A 447 18.36 11.33 12.09
N GLY A 448 17.99 12.57 12.43
CA GLY A 448 17.07 13.39 11.64
C GLY A 448 17.66 14.05 10.38
N SER A 449 18.98 13.92 10.15
CA SER A 449 19.61 14.44 8.92
C SER A 449 20.80 13.58 8.50
N PHE A 450 20.91 13.35 7.21
CA PHE A 450 21.96 12.54 6.60
C PHE A 450 22.15 12.92 5.12
N GLN A 451 23.25 12.45 4.54
CA GLN A 451 23.60 12.71 3.15
C GLN A 451 23.68 11.43 2.33
N THR A 452 23.33 11.54 1.05
CA THR A 452 23.47 10.44 0.09
C THR A 452 24.92 10.21 -0.33
N ASN A 453 25.25 8.95 -0.64
CA ASN A 453 26.54 8.51 -1.14
C ASN A 453 26.66 8.68 -2.67
N ALA A 454 27.71 8.12 -3.28
CA ALA A 454 27.97 8.20 -4.72
C ALA A 454 26.82 7.61 -5.58
N GLU A 455 26.12 6.61 -5.07
CA GLU A 455 24.96 5.97 -5.69
C GLU A 455 23.64 6.70 -5.38
N GLY A 456 23.69 7.91 -4.81
CA GLY A 456 22.50 8.67 -4.44
C GLY A 456 21.69 8.04 -3.31
N LYS A 457 22.29 7.09 -2.57
CA LYS A 457 21.67 6.35 -1.48
C LYS A 457 22.12 6.88 -0.13
N ALA A 458 21.20 7.05 0.81
CA ALA A 458 21.49 7.24 2.22
C ALA A 458 20.80 6.16 3.06
N GLN A 459 21.33 5.87 4.24
CA GLN A 459 20.74 4.90 5.14
C GLN A 459 20.58 5.52 6.52
N MET A 460 19.39 5.40 7.08
CA MET A 460 19.06 5.84 8.43
C MET A 460 18.67 4.62 9.26
N ARG A 461 19.37 4.40 10.37
CA ARG A 461 18.94 3.41 11.36
C ARG A 461 17.82 3.98 12.20
N LEU A 462 16.66 3.33 12.18
CA LEU A 462 15.50 3.61 13.01
C LEU A 462 15.38 2.53 14.07
N THR A 463 15.23 2.92 15.33
CA THR A 463 15.04 2.00 16.47
C THR A 463 13.71 2.27 17.15
N GLY A 464 12.94 1.21 17.38
CA GLY A 464 11.76 1.24 18.25
C GLY A 464 12.17 1.13 19.71
N ASN A 465 11.59 1.98 20.55
CA ASN A 465 11.79 1.97 22.00
C ASN A 465 10.51 1.52 22.70
N ALA A 466 10.63 1.13 23.96
CA ALA A 466 9.51 0.66 24.76
C ALA A 466 8.41 1.73 24.85
N ILE A 467 7.21 1.32 24.45
CA ILE A 467 5.96 2.04 24.71
C ILE A 467 5.01 1.10 25.44
N HIS A 468 4.19 1.65 26.33
CA HIS A 468 3.33 0.86 27.21
C HIS A 468 1.83 1.11 26.98
N SER A 469 1.33 0.79 25.78
CA SER A 469 -0.09 0.85 25.40
C SER A 469 -0.69 2.26 25.38
N PRO A 470 -0.16 3.20 24.57
CA PRO A 470 -0.67 4.58 24.50
C PRO A 470 -2.10 4.65 23.94
N ARG A 471 -2.53 3.63 23.18
CA ARG A 471 -3.89 3.52 22.63
C ARG A 471 -4.81 2.58 23.43
N VAL A 472 -4.40 2.25 24.67
CA VAL A 472 -5.13 1.51 25.73
C VAL A 472 -5.63 0.11 25.34
N TYR A 473 -6.52 0.00 24.36
CA TYR A 473 -7.12 -1.26 23.88
C TYR A 473 -6.66 -1.65 22.47
N ILE A 474 -5.91 -0.79 21.77
CA ILE A 474 -5.25 -1.12 20.50
C ILE A 474 -3.75 -1.30 20.77
N ASP A 475 -3.18 -2.36 20.23
CA ASP A 475 -1.76 -2.68 20.42
C ASP A 475 -0.85 -1.68 19.68
N GLY A 476 0.13 -1.15 20.39
CA GLY A 476 1.17 -0.29 19.83
C GLY A 476 0.70 1.13 19.50
N GLN A 477 1.48 1.79 18.64
CA GLN A 477 1.30 3.17 18.22
C GLN A 477 1.70 3.35 16.74
N ILE A 478 1.00 4.26 16.06
CA ILE A 478 1.36 4.73 14.73
C ILE A 478 2.19 5.99 14.82
N TYR A 479 3.35 5.95 14.18
CA TYR A 479 4.23 7.08 13.97
C TYR A 479 4.29 7.43 12.48
N THR A 480 4.08 8.69 12.17
CA THR A 480 4.33 9.29 10.86
C THR A 480 5.53 10.21 10.97
N LEU A 481 6.49 10.02 10.08
CA LEU A 481 7.68 10.87 9.97
C LEU A 481 7.69 11.50 8.58
N THR A 482 7.76 12.81 8.52
CA THR A 482 7.89 13.55 7.27
C THR A 482 9.36 13.71 6.90
N TYR A 483 9.71 13.41 5.64
CA TYR A 483 11.05 13.61 5.10
C TYR A 483 11.05 14.38 3.78
N GLN A 484 12.16 15.04 3.51
CA GLN A 484 12.34 15.88 2.32
C GLN A 484 13.82 16.12 2.00
N SER A 485 14.09 16.44 0.73
CA SER A 485 15.31 17.11 0.30
C SER A 485 15.26 18.61 0.59
N ASP A 486 16.37 19.32 0.39
CA ASP A 486 16.45 20.78 0.57
C ASP A 486 15.42 21.56 -0.27
N THR A 487 15.07 21.04 -1.46
CA THR A 487 14.00 21.59 -2.31
C THR A 487 12.75 20.74 -2.16
N ILE A 488 11.63 21.36 -1.77
CA ILE A 488 10.30 20.74 -1.76
C ILE A 488 9.57 21.15 -3.03
N ASP A 489 9.00 20.17 -3.72
CA ASP A 489 8.18 20.44 -4.88
C ASP A 489 6.76 20.84 -4.48
N PRO A 490 6.28 22.06 -4.80
CA PRO A 490 4.96 22.52 -4.37
C PRO A 490 3.78 21.74 -4.99
N ALA A 491 4.00 21.00 -6.09
CA ALA A 491 2.95 20.19 -6.70
C ALA A 491 2.72 18.85 -5.99
N PHE A 492 3.65 18.42 -5.14
CA PHE A 492 3.60 17.13 -4.46
C PHE A 492 3.72 17.23 -2.93
N GLY A 493 4.60 18.10 -2.45
CA GLY A 493 4.91 18.25 -1.03
C GLY A 493 5.96 17.26 -0.53
N PRO A 494 6.19 17.19 0.80
CA PRO A 494 7.11 16.25 1.40
C PRO A 494 6.53 14.82 1.43
N GLU A 495 7.39 13.82 1.58
CA GLU A 495 6.97 12.41 1.69
C GLU A 495 6.99 11.92 3.14
N GLN A 496 6.40 10.74 3.36
CA GLN A 496 6.19 10.18 4.69
C GLN A 496 6.70 8.75 4.82
N LEU A 497 7.25 8.46 6.00
CA LEU A 497 7.52 7.13 6.54
C LEU A 497 6.47 6.85 7.62
N VAL A 498 5.83 5.68 7.60
CA VAL A 498 4.84 5.26 8.61
C VAL A 498 5.32 4.02 9.33
N VAL A 499 5.27 4.05 10.66
CA VAL A 499 5.79 3.01 11.53
C VAL A 499 4.69 2.57 12.49
N HIS A 500 4.39 1.28 12.49
CA HIS A 500 3.66 0.65 13.59
C HIS A 500 4.69 0.13 14.60
N LEU A 501 4.80 0.83 15.72
CA LEU A 501 5.61 0.41 16.86
C LEU A 501 4.71 -0.37 17.81
N ARG A 502 5.03 -1.62 18.08
CA ARG A 502 4.21 -2.50 18.94
C ARG A 502 4.53 -2.28 20.41
N ASP A 503 3.56 -2.51 21.28
CA ASP A 503 3.77 -2.32 22.71
C ASP A 503 4.85 -3.25 23.25
N TYR A 504 5.61 -2.74 24.22
CA TYR A 504 6.50 -3.58 25.01
C TYR A 504 5.69 -4.68 25.69
N PHE A 505 6.15 -5.91 25.53
CA PHE A 505 5.59 -7.08 26.18
C PHE A 505 6.72 -8.07 26.50
N GLU A 506 6.81 -8.49 27.75
CA GLU A 506 7.75 -9.52 28.16
C GLU A 506 7.19 -10.90 27.83
N GLU A 507 7.96 -11.72 27.10
CA GLU A 507 7.57 -13.09 26.78
C GLU A 507 7.34 -13.92 28.06
N ILE A 508 6.21 -14.62 28.12
CA ILE A 508 5.92 -15.55 29.22
C ILE A 508 6.22 -16.97 28.73
N ALA A 509 7.19 -17.63 29.37
CA ALA A 509 7.63 -18.97 28.99
C ALA A 509 6.60 -20.07 29.33
N GLU A 510 5.87 -19.91 30.44
CA GLU A 510 4.84 -20.85 30.90
C GLU A 510 3.48 -20.16 31.12
N PRO A 511 2.84 -19.68 30.06
CA PRO A 511 1.60 -18.91 30.16
C PRO A 511 0.41 -19.80 30.56
N VAL A 512 -0.56 -19.20 31.24
CA VAL A 512 -1.92 -19.76 31.41
C VAL A 512 -2.91 -19.01 30.52
N TRP A 513 -4.15 -19.50 30.43
CA TRP A 513 -5.19 -18.86 29.59
C TRP A 513 -5.33 -17.35 29.87
N ASP A 514 -5.36 -16.94 31.13
CA ASP A 514 -5.49 -15.53 31.54
C ASP A 514 -4.38 -14.60 31.03
N ASP A 515 -3.22 -15.16 30.67
CA ASP A 515 -2.08 -14.39 30.13
C ASP A 515 -2.25 -14.08 28.63
N ILE A 516 -3.08 -14.84 27.92
CA ILE A 516 -3.31 -14.68 26.48
C ILE A 516 -4.76 -14.34 26.12
N SER A 517 -5.71 -14.53 27.04
CA SER A 517 -7.15 -14.46 26.77
C SER A 517 -7.58 -13.11 26.19
N GLU A 518 -7.04 -12.00 26.67
CA GLU A 518 -7.37 -10.67 26.14
C GLU A 518 -7.03 -10.53 24.64
N MET A 519 -5.84 -11.01 24.23
CA MET A 519 -5.39 -11.00 22.84
C MET A 519 -6.26 -11.94 21.99
N MET A 520 -6.53 -13.15 22.49
CA MET A 520 -7.26 -14.17 21.75
C MET A 520 -8.75 -13.81 21.58
N ILE A 521 -9.37 -13.22 22.61
CA ILE A 521 -10.74 -12.69 22.55
C ILE A 521 -10.82 -11.53 21.55
N GLN A 522 -9.84 -10.61 21.58
CA GLN A 522 -9.81 -9.51 20.61
C GLN A 522 -9.70 -10.03 19.18
N TYR A 523 -8.88 -11.05 18.92
CA TYR A 523 -8.85 -11.69 17.61
C TYR A 523 -10.15 -12.39 17.23
N SER A 524 -10.81 -13.03 18.20
CA SER A 524 -12.12 -13.62 17.98
C SER A 524 -13.14 -12.56 17.53
N ASN A 525 -13.08 -11.39 18.16
CA ASN A 525 -13.94 -10.24 17.86
C ASN A 525 -13.67 -9.67 16.46
N LEU A 526 -12.41 -9.46 16.10
CA LEU A 526 -12.00 -8.76 14.88
C LEU A 526 -12.02 -9.64 13.63
N TYR A 527 -11.94 -10.96 13.76
CA TYR A 527 -11.82 -11.87 12.62
C TYR A 527 -12.88 -12.98 12.69
N PRO A 528 -14.17 -12.65 12.48
CA PRO A 528 -15.27 -13.60 12.64
C PRO A 528 -15.16 -14.81 11.72
N ILE A 529 -14.51 -14.68 10.55
CA ILE A 529 -14.26 -15.84 9.67
C ILE A 529 -13.48 -16.95 10.39
N MET A 530 -12.55 -16.60 11.27
CA MET A 530 -11.79 -17.57 12.05
C MET A 530 -12.68 -18.19 13.13
N SER A 531 -13.33 -17.36 13.94
CA SER A 531 -14.07 -17.84 15.11
C SER A 531 -15.35 -18.58 14.79
N LYS A 532 -16.03 -18.22 13.69
CA LYS A 532 -17.27 -18.87 13.27
C LYS A 532 -17.02 -20.18 12.51
N TYR A 533 -15.91 -20.28 11.75
CA TYR A 533 -15.75 -21.36 10.76
C TYR A 533 -14.47 -22.20 10.89
N VAL A 534 -13.46 -21.75 11.66
CA VAL A 534 -12.17 -22.45 11.77
C VAL A 534 -11.92 -22.92 13.20
N VAL A 535 -11.88 -21.97 14.14
CA VAL A 535 -11.66 -22.21 15.57
C VAL A 535 -12.09 -20.98 16.36
N ASP A 536 -12.95 -21.14 17.36
CA ASP A 536 -13.31 -20.06 18.26
C ASP A 536 -12.07 -19.64 19.07
N LEU A 537 -11.51 -18.49 18.71
CA LEU A 537 -10.32 -17.96 19.35
C LEU A 537 -10.58 -17.50 20.79
N ALA A 538 -11.85 -17.31 21.19
CA ALA A 538 -12.21 -16.95 22.56
C ALA A 538 -12.37 -18.17 23.48
N ASP A 539 -12.39 -19.39 22.94
CA ASP A 539 -12.55 -20.63 23.72
C ASP A 539 -11.20 -21.36 23.89
N PRO A 540 -10.64 -21.45 25.12
CA PRO A 540 -9.40 -22.18 25.37
C PRO A 540 -9.50 -23.67 25.04
N ALA A 541 -10.67 -24.30 25.14
CA ALA A 541 -10.84 -25.70 24.79
C ALA A 541 -10.73 -25.90 23.27
N ALA A 542 -11.41 -25.06 22.48
CA ALA A 542 -11.32 -25.07 21.02
C ALA A 542 -9.89 -24.82 20.53
N LEU A 543 -9.18 -23.85 21.12
CA LEU A 543 -7.78 -23.59 20.81
C LEU A 543 -6.87 -24.78 21.12
N ALA A 544 -7.06 -25.42 22.28
CA ALA A 544 -6.28 -26.59 22.66
C ALA A 544 -6.51 -27.78 21.71
N GLU A 545 -7.75 -27.97 21.25
CA GLU A 545 -8.10 -29.00 20.26
C GLU A 545 -7.40 -28.75 18.90
N LYS A 546 -7.36 -27.50 18.44
CA LYS A 546 -6.76 -27.10 17.15
C LYS A 546 -5.30 -26.65 17.26
N ARG A 547 -4.62 -26.91 18.38
CA ARG A 547 -3.27 -26.38 18.65
C ARG A 547 -2.24 -26.66 17.56
N ASN A 548 -2.27 -27.82 16.91
CA ASN A 548 -1.25 -28.18 15.92
C ASN A 548 -1.30 -27.29 14.68
N ILE A 549 -2.50 -26.98 14.17
CA ILE A 549 -2.65 -26.10 13.00
C ILE A 549 -2.36 -24.65 13.37
N LEU A 550 -2.68 -24.24 14.60
CA LEU A 550 -2.36 -22.91 15.11
C LEU A 550 -0.86 -22.71 15.32
N ILE A 551 -0.16 -23.69 15.90
CA ILE A 551 1.30 -23.68 16.02
C ILE A 551 1.94 -23.58 14.64
N PHE A 552 1.46 -24.37 13.66
CA PHE A 552 1.91 -24.25 12.29
C PHE A 552 1.73 -22.83 11.78
N ALA A 553 0.52 -22.27 11.77
CA ALA A 553 0.25 -20.96 11.20
C ALA A 553 0.97 -19.79 11.91
N PHE A 554 1.17 -19.87 13.24
CA PHE A 554 1.71 -18.77 14.06
C PHE A 554 3.25 -18.79 14.13
N SER A 555 3.88 -19.93 13.81
CA SER A 555 5.35 -20.07 13.85
C SER A 555 6.05 -19.72 12.54
N LEU A 556 5.29 -19.57 11.45
CA LEU A 556 5.85 -19.24 10.13
C LEU A 556 6.37 -17.80 10.07
N ASP A 557 7.36 -17.60 9.20
CA ASP A 557 7.87 -16.26 8.86
C ASP A 557 6.73 -15.35 8.40
N ILE A 558 6.81 -14.05 8.70
CA ILE A 558 5.74 -13.10 8.36
C ILE A 558 5.49 -12.98 6.85
N ASN A 559 6.51 -13.32 6.03
CA ASN A 559 6.45 -13.37 4.58
C ASN A 559 6.14 -14.77 4.03
N ASP A 560 5.82 -15.74 4.88
CA ASP A 560 5.34 -17.05 4.46
C ASP A 560 3.86 -16.99 4.06
N THR A 561 3.54 -17.62 2.93
CA THR A 561 2.20 -17.71 2.36
C THR A 561 1.14 -18.32 3.26
N MET A 562 1.54 -19.14 4.23
CA MET A 562 0.68 -19.78 5.21
C MET A 562 0.72 -19.10 6.58
N HIS A 563 1.47 -18.00 6.73
CA HIS A 563 1.49 -17.19 7.94
C HIS A 563 0.11 -16.60 8.23
N MET A 564 -0.33 -16.69 9.49
CA MET A 564 -1.63 -16.16 9.88
C MET A 564 -1.64 -14.62 9.82
N PRO A 565 -2.48 -14.00 8.97
CA PRO A 565 -2.41 -12.55 8.75
C PRO A 565 -2.69 -11.70 9.99
N VAL A 566 -3.56 -12.18 10.86
CA VAL A 566 -3.99 -11.45 12.07
C VAL A 566 -2.87 -11.30 13.09
N THR A 567 -1.86 -12.18 13.04
CA THR A 567 -0.73 -12.13 13.98
C THR A 567 0.34 -11.11 13.60
N ARG A 568 0.19 -10.43 12.44
CA ARG A 568 1.09 -9.37 11.99
C ARG A 568 1.04 -8.12 12.86
N ASP A 569 -0.02 -7.96 13.65
CA ASP A 569 -0.20 -6.83 14.55
C ASP A 569 0.38 -7.11 15.95
N LEU A 570 0.81 -8.36 16.24
CA LEU A 570 1.46 -8.73 17.49
C LEU A 570 2.97 -8.49 17.46
N SER A 571 3.50 -8.08 18.60
CA SER A 571 4.94 -8.21 18.87
C SER A 571 5.37 -9.66 18.88
N ASP A 572 6.63 -9.90 18.52
CA ASP A 572 7.19 -11.24 18.50
C ASP A 572 7.08 -11.93 19.87
N THR A 573 7.22 -11.18 20.97
CA THR A 573 7.08 -11.70 22.34
C THR A 573 5.65 -12.10 22.69
N LYS A 574 4.63 -11.34 22.25
CA LYS A 574 3.22 -11.74 22.36
C LYS A 574 2.94 -13.00 21.55
N ARG A 575 3.40 -13.05 20.31
CA ARG A 575 3.27 -14.23 19.43
C ARG A 575 3.93 -15.47 20.06
N LYS A 576 5.15 -15.34 20.58
CA LYS A 576 5.85 -16.43 21.28
C LYS A 576 5.12 -16.88 22.54
N THR A 577 4.53 -15.96 23.30
CA THR A 577 3.72 -16.32 24.47
C THR A 577 2.49 -17.13 24.07
N ILE A 578 1.79 -16.77 22.99
CA ILE A 578 0.68 -17.57 22.46
C ILE A 578 1.17 -18.96 22.02
N LEU A 579 2.31 -19.04 21.31
CA LEU A 579 2.92 -20.31 20.91
C LEU A 579 3.31 -21.19 22.12
N ASN A 580 3.84 -20.60 23.19
CA ASN A 580 4.19 -21.30 24.43
C ASN A 580 2.94 -21.88 25.09
N TRP A 581 1.83 -21.13 25.10
CA TRP A 581 0.55 -21.63 25.58
C TRP A 581 0.02 -22.78 24.72
N LEU A 582 0.04 -22.65 23.39
CA LEU A 582 -0.46 -23.69 22.48
C LEU A 582 0.33 -25.01 22.61
N LYS A 583 1.64 -24.93 22.89
CA LYS A 583 2.49 -26.12 23.13
C LYS A 583 2.13 -26.83 24.45
N ASN A 584 1.69 -26.09 25.47
CA ASN A 584 1.32 -26.64 26.76
C ASN A 584 0.07 -25.93 27.34
N PRO A 585 -1.15 -26.23 26.81
CA PRO A 585 -2.35 -25.50 27.20
C PRO A 585 -2.67 -25.68 28.68
N ARG A 586 -2.72 -24.57 29.43
CA ARG A 586 -3.08 -24.54 30.85
C ARG A 586 -4.28 -23.63 31.05
N THR A 587 -5.39 -24.19 31.52
CA THR A 587 -6.66 -23.49 31.80
C THR A 587 -6.89 -23.24 33.30
N GLY A 588 -5.97 -23.70 34.15
CA GLY A 588 -6.08 -23.53 35.61
C GLY A 588 -5.90 -22.07 36.05
N PRO A 589 -6.48 -21.68 37.21
CA PRO A 589 -6.37 -20.32 37.73
C PRO A 589 -4.93 -19.97 38.06
N LYS A 590 -4.57 -18.71 37.84
CA LYS A 590 -3.23 -18.17 38.11
C LYS A 590 -2.86 -18.31 39.59
N ALA A 591 -1.69 -18.87 39.90
CA ALA A 591 -1.00 -18.50 41.14
C ALA A 591 -0.64 -17.01 41.00
N VAL A 592 -1.13 -16.15 41.89
CA VAL A 592 -1.08 -14.68 41.76
C VAL A 592 0.37 -14.16 41.65
N LEU A 593 0.91 -14.17 40.44
CA LEU A 593 2.03 -13.36 40.00
C LEU A 593 1.46 -12.46 38.91
N LYS A 594 1.03 -11.26 39.29
CA LYS A 594 0.72 -10.21 38.31
C LYS A 594 2.00 -10.03 37.48
N SER A 595 1.98 -10.43 36.22
CA SER A 595 3.13 -10.22 35.34
C SER A 595 3.38 -8.72 35.26
N GLN A 596 4.64 -8.30 35.32
CA GLN A 596 5.01 -6.90 35.19
C GLN A 596 4.47 -6.30 33.88
N ALA A 597 4.38 -7.11 32.82
CA ALA A 597 3.71 -6.77 31.56
C ALA A 597 2.25 -6.30 31.70
N ARG A 598 1.47 -6.83 32.65
CA ARG A 598 0.07 -6.41 32.91
C ARG A 598 -0.01 -5.14 33.76
N LEU A 599 1.05 -4.84 34.53
CA LEU A 599 1.17 -3.63 35.35
C LEU A 599 1.71 -2.43 34.54
N ALA A 600 2.49 -2.69 33.49
CA ALA A 600 3.10 -1.66 32.64
C ALA A 600 2.09 -0.77 31.87
N ARG A 601 0.85 -1.25 31.65
CA ARG A 601 -0.24 -0.54 30.94
C ARG A 601 -0.58 0.86 31.51
N ALA A 602 -0.04 1.20 32.69
CA ALA A 602 -0.32 2.43 33.42
C ALA A 602 0.86 3.44 33.49
N GLU A 603 1.98 3.19 32.82
CA GLU A 603 3.17 4.07 32.91
C GLU A 603 3.30 5.07 31.76
N ASN A 604 2.52 4.93 30.68
CA ASN A 604 2.59 5.88 29.58
C ASN A 604 2.02 7.25 30.02
N PRO A 605 2.72 8.35 29.70
CA PRO A 605 2.19 9.69 29.93
C PRO A 605 0.93 9.92 29.06
N VAL A 606 0.11 10.91 29.39
CA VAL A 606 -1.13 11.21 28.63
C VAL A 606 -0.75 12.00 27.38
N SER A 607 -1.32 11.65 26.22
CA SER A 607 -1.08 12.38 24.97
C SER A 607 -1.36 13.89 25.16
N PRO A 608 -0.69 14.78 24.41
CA PRO A 608 -0.93 16.22 24.51
C PRO A 608 -2.41 16.52 24.24
N GLY A 609 -3.11 16.97 25.28
CA GLY A 609 -4.53 17.27 25.20
C GLY A 609 -4.78 18.67 24.63
N THR A 610 -5.58 18.74 23.58
CA THR A 610 -6.28 19.99 23.24
C THR A 610 -7.43 20.20 24.22
N GLU A 611 -7.66 21.43 24.67
CA GLU A 611 -8.82 21.72 25.51
C GLU A 611 -10.12 21.31 24.79
N LEU A 612 -10.94 20.51 25.48
CA LEU A 612 -12.18 20.01 24.92
C LEU A 612 -13.25 21.11 24.91
N THR A 613 -13.96 21.24 23.80
CA THR A 613 -15.18 22.04 23.76
C THR A 613 -16.25 21.47 24.69
N GLU A 614 -17.19 22.30 25.17
CA GLU A 614 -18.33 21.83 25.97
C GLU A 614 -19.12 20.68 25.33
N ARG A 615 -19.18 20.66 23.99
CA ARG A 615 -19.82 19.58 23.23
C ARG A 615 -19.03 18.27 23.35
N GLN A 616 -17.71 18.32 23.21
CA GLN A 616 -16.84 17.17 23.35
C GLN A 616 -16.84 16.63 24.79
N ILE A 617 -16.88 17.51 25.80
CA ILE A 617 -17.06 17.12 27.20
C ILE A 617 -18.38 16.36 27.38
N ARG A 618 -19.49 16.90 26.88
CA ARG A 618 -20.80 16.23 26.94
C ARG A 618 -20.81 14.86 26.26
N TYR A 619 -20.12 14.73 25.13
CA TYR A 619 -19.99 13.44 24.42
C TYR A 619 -19.25 12.41 25.26
N ARG A 620 -18.09 12.76 25.79
CA ARG A 620 -17.30 11.90 26.68
C ARG A 620 -18.13 11.43 27.87
N GLU A 621 -18.80 12.35 28.56
CA GLU A 621 -19.61 12.02 29.74
C GLU A 621 -20.86 11.20 29.41
N ALA A 622 -21.53 11.46 28.28
CA ALA A 622 -22.68 10.67 27.84
C ALA A 622 -22.31 9.21 27.52
N VAL A 623 -21.16 8.98 26.87
CA VAL A 623 -20.68 7.62 26.60
C VAL A 623 -20.27 6.93 27.90
N LYS A 624 -19.55 7.62 28.80
CA LYS A 624 -19.21 7.07 30.11
C LYS A 624 -20.45 6.67 30.91
N ALA A 625 -21.50 7.48 30.91
CA ALA A 625 -22.76 7.16 31.58
C ALA A 625 -23.47 5.94 30.94
N LYS A 626 -23.40 5.82 29.61
CA LYS A 626 -23.94 4.67 28.86
C LYS A 626 -23.15 3.39 29.16
N ASN A 627 -21.83 3.46 29.27
CA ASN A 627 -20.97 2.30 29.52
C ASN A 627 -20.90 1.94 31.02
N GLY A 628 -21.00 2.93 31.91
CA GLY A 628 -21.04 2.76 33.36
C GLY A 628 -22.40 2.36 33.92
N SER A 629 -23.44 2.23 33.08
CA SER A 629 -24.77 1.72 33.47
C SER A 629 -24.97 0.22 33.22
N PHE A 630 -23.96 -0.49 32.70
CA PHE A 630 -23.94 -1.95 32.73
C PHE A 630 -23.39 -2.43 34.08
N THR A 631 -24.28 -2.83 34.99
CA THR A 631 -23.92 -3.84 35.99
C THR A 631 -23.39 -5.04 35.22
N GLY A 632 -22.13 -5.41 35.47
CA GLY A 632 -21.54 -6.62 34.88
C GLY A 632 -22.51 -7.79 35.04
N PHE A 633 -22.58 -8.64 34.01
CA PHE A 633 -23.35 -9.87 34.09
C PHE A 633 -23.01 -10.58 35.40
N THR A 634 -23.99 -10.77 36.27
CA THR A 634 -23.87 -11.71 37.37
C THR A 634 -23.46 -13.04 36.75
N ALA A 635 -22.40 -13.65 37.28
CA ALA A 635 -22.01 -14.99 36.89
C ALA A 635 -23.28 -15.88 36.88
N THR A 636 -23.56 -16.51 35.75
CA THR A 636 -24.66 -17.46 35.66
C THR A 636 -24.21 -18.71 36.41
N GLU A 637 -24.45 -18.76 37.72
CA GLU A 637 -24.04 -19.88 38.57
C GLU A 637 -24.88 -21.14 38.29
N ASN A 638 -25.96 -21.05 37.50
CA ASN A 638 -26.79 -22.20 37.14
C ASN A 638 -27.50 -22.03 35.78
N LEU A 639 -27.30 -22.98 34.87
CA LEU A 639 -27.78 -22.96 33.48
C LEU A 639 -29.25 -23.41 33.30
N PHE A 640 -30.00 -23.66 34.39
CA PHE A 640 -31.31 -24.33 34.33
C PHE A 640 -32.45 -23.67 35.13
N GLU A 641 -32.33 -22.43 35.62
CA GLU A 641 -33.40 -21.82 36.45
C GLU A 641 -34.67 -21.37 35.69
N ASN A 642 -34.79 -21.64 34.39
CA ASN A 642 -36.03 -21.40 33.62
C ASN A 642 -36.53 -22.65 32.88
N LEU A 643 -36.54 -23.80 33.57
CA LEU A 643 -37.41 -24.95 33.26
C LEU A 643 -38.34 -25.26 34.44
#